data_AF-A0A4Z1HGL9-F1
#
_entry.id   AF-A0A4Z1HGL9-F1
#
_cell.length_a   1.000
_cell.length_b   1.000
_cell.length_c   1.000
_cell.angle_alpha   90.00
_cell.angle_beta   90.00
_cell.angle_gamma   90.00
#
_symmetry.space_group_name_H-M   'P 1'
#
loop_
_entity.id
_entity.type
_entity.pdbx_description
1 polymer ?
#
loop_
_entity_poly.entity_id
_entity_poly.type
_entity_poly.pdbx_seq_one_letter_code
_entity_poly.pdbx_strand_id
1 'polypeptide(L)'
;MERLISAIRTTPLIDSRARPLLIPSSKTKHSLLGITTEANGDALKAARSTLAHIRATNQLADILGCPPTWNDVLKAIGKENKKPGYVWIKQCLKGIETIILDDCLSTENKAFDYSWHDNLTRSKCRRIVRIENFAADIVDRNINLFAISEDKFFNSVVEDLQKGINNALSDTNVVGFISAICYRTRLDIPWVCPLEMVKLTLIECIWKQQAEGHSRFKGFDRQILNSWILHMTAGLIQGSRSSHKKPIQFHTGLGDDEISLTRSSPSYLQDFIREYSDVPIILVHSGYPWTKETGYLATVHSNVYVDIGEVFPCVSQDGQEGVIRDLLESCPTEKIVWSTDGHDLPETYLLAQIRSREAFEKILVEYVTKKALTIEQAVKVVENIFFNTSNQLYALQLKLRPIETQAVGQFVNGLDRTRTVNGVNGTKDVYHKNGVGAIDKVNGTNGINEINGNNGIESTSHADASKSPSDLEIFESFMVQHPEIKFLRVQFVDYCSITRLRILPIKYVRNLLCDEKVDVSIGITNSCLTLTPVDHRIDSVSPRGGSRSLTAVLSSMRPGPCHGYASAQGELHNPDNSPLDVCPRTNLRDIVNRAKNHGLEFLVGFEIEVIFMKGTLNEDNTHVYVPLPGSDSHCWGSNNALSPAVINVMDEIIEKLSDAGIDLEQWHPESATGQFEFVLPACAPLEAADILLQTREIIATVARTHGWRATLHPKPLPNKLGTGAHVHLSIPTPEGEKEQTYTHFYAGILKHLCAITAFTYGNPASYDRMLAVGGWAGSTWVTWGTQNRETALRKIDGSHWELRCMDGLANVYLALAAVIGAGVEGVISKDKMTWLDCHMNPAELSQADRDDYNIEEMLPCTLDEALAALKIDQGMYKILGEAVVVTYIAMKQGELELMNSMKDEQRRNWLIERY
;
A
#
# COMPACT_ATOMS: atom_id res chain seq x y z
N MET A 1 -4.06 -2.37 -52.18
CA MET A 1 -4.17 -3.43 -51.16
C MET A 1 -3.02 -4.42 -51.26
N GLU A 2 -2.70 -4.94 -52.44
CA GLU A 2 -1.59 -5.89 -52.67
C GLU A 2 -0.24 -5.43 -52.10
N ARG A 3 0.10 -4.14 -52.21
CA ARG A 3 1.33 -3.57 -51.63
C ARG A 3 1.40 -3.74 -50.10
N LEU A 4 0.29 -3.56 -49.39
CA LEU A 4 0.22 -3.77 -47.94
C LEU A 4 0.39 -5.24 -47.59
N ILE A 5 -0.36 -6.13 -48.26
CA ILE A 5 -0.26 -7.57 -48.04
C ILE A 5 1.15 -8.07 -48.34
N SER A 6 1.79 -7.57 -49.41
CA SER A 6 3.18 -7.86 -49.71
C SER A 6 4.09 -7.43 -48.58
N ALA A 7 3.99 -6.19 -48.08
CA ALA A 7 4.80 -5.72 -46.96
C ALA A 7 4.62 -6.59 -45.71
N ILE A 8 3.36 -6.92 -45.35
CA ILE A 8 3.06 -7.79 -44.20
C ILE A 8 3.67 -9.18 -44.35
N ARG A 9 3.85 -9.69 -45.57
CA ARG A 9 4.41 -11.04 -45.81
C ARG A 9 5.92 -11.05 -46.00
N THR A 10 6.49 -9.98 -46.57
CA THR A 10 7.90 -9.97 -47.01
C THR A 10 8.80 -9.14 -46.11
N THR A 11 8.27 -8.26 -45.25
CA THR A 11 9.11 -7.54 -44.28
C THR A 11 9.73 -8.56 -43.31
N PRO A 12 11.07 -8.61 -43.21
CA PRO A 12 11.74 -9.48 -42.26
C PRO A 12 11.52 -9.00 -40.83
N LEU A 13 11.53 -9.93 -39.88
CA LEU A 13 11.26 -9.64 -38.48
C LEU A 13 12.57 -9.49 -37.69
N ILE A 14 12.70 -8.43 -36.90
CA ILE A 14 13.70 -8.36 -35.84
C ILE A 14 13.01 -8.86 -34.57
N ASP A 15 13.46 -10.01 -34.09
CA ASP A 15 12.93 -10.57 -32.85
C ASP A 15 13.61 -9.89 -31.65
N SER A 16 12.91 -8.92 -31.06
CA SER A 16 13.47 -8.01 -30.07
C SER A 16 13.69 -8.66 -28.70
N ARG A 17 13.19 -9.89 -28.51
CA ARG A 17 13.18 -10.57 -27.22
C ARG A 17 12.93 -12.07 -27.41
N ALA A 18 13.91 -12.88 -27.02
CA ALA A 18 13.73 -14.32 -26.90
C ALA A 18 14.72 -14.96 -25.91
N ARG A 19 14.50 -16.23 -25.58
CA ARG A 19 15.40 -17.08 -24.79
C ARG A 19 16.14 -18.07 -25.70
N PRO A 20 17.41 -18.42 -25.39
CA PRO A 20 18.16 -19.39 -26.18
C PRO A 20 17.49 -20.77 -26.24
N LEU A 21 17.55 -21.44 -27.40
CA LEU A 21 16.97 -22.76 -27.60
C LEU A 21 17.70 -23.83 -26.76
N LEU A 22 16.95 -24.81 -26.24
CA LEU A 22 17.52 -25.89 -25.44
C LEU A 22 18.45 -26.81 -26.25
N ILE A 23 19.57 -27.22 -25.64
CA ILE A 23 20.41 -28.28 -26.20
C ILE A 23 19.65 -29.62 -26.18
N PRO A 24 19.96 -30.57 -27.09
CA PRO A 24 19.22 -31.83 -27.20
C PRO A 24 19.07 -32.62 -25.89
N SER A 25 20.08 -32.61 -25.01
CA SER A 25 20.04 -33.30 -23.72
C SER A 25 19.08 -32.68 -22.70
N SER A 26 18.72 -31.40 -22.86
CA SER A 26 17.82 -30.68 -21.94
C SER A 26 16.36 -30.71 -22.40
N LYS A 27 16.11 -30.95 -23.70
CA LYS A 27 14.76 -30.94 -24.30
C LYS A 27 13.80 -31.92 -23.67
N THR A 28 14.27 -33.07 -23.16
CA THR A 28 13.41 -34.10 -22.56
C THR A 28 12.76 -33.66 -21.24
N LYS A 29 13.23 -32.58 -20.63
CA LYS A 29 12.70 -32.04 -19.37
C LYS A 29 11.62 -30.99 -19.57
N HIS A 30 11.42 -30.49 -20.80
CA HIS A 30 10.46 -29.43 -21.12
C HIS A 30 9.36 -29.98 -22.02
N SER A 31 8.11 -29.69 -21.67
CA SER A 31 6.96 -30.16 -22.44
C SER A 31 6.71 -29.22 -23.63
N LEU A 32 6.55 -29.78 -24.83
CA LEU A 32 6.10 -29.03 -26.01
C LEU A 32 4.73 -28.37 -25.81
N LEU A 33 3.98 -28.74 -24.77
CA LEU A 33 2.72 -28.10 -24.43
C LEU A 33 2.88 -26.62 -24.02
N GLY A 34 4.08 -26.21 -23.59
CA GLY A 34 4.39 -24.83 -23.18
C GLY A 34 4.53 -23.82 -24.33
N ILE A 35 4.47 -24.24 -25.59
CA ILE A 35 4.66 -23.34 -26.75
C ILE A 35 3.54 -22.28 -26.91
N THR A 36 2.48 -22.37 -26.10
CA THR A 36 1.34 -21.42 -26.08
C THR A 36 0.96 -20.99 -24.65
N THR A 37 1.79 -21.25 -23.65
CA THR A 37 1.52 -20.87 -22.25
C THR A 37 2.77 -21.03 -21.39
N GLU A 38 2.98 -20.16 -20.42
CA GLU A 38 4.01 -20.36 -19.40
C GLU A 38 3.51 -21.15 -18.18
N ALA A 39 2.26 -21.65 -18.20
CA ALA A 39 1.73 -22.47 -17.14
C ALA A 39 2.60 -23.72 -16.88
N ASN A 40 2.75 -24.08 -15.61
CA ASN A 40 3.49 -25.25 -15.18
C ASN A 40 2.53 -26.31 -14.55
N GLY A 41 3.08 -27.46 -14.13
CA GLY A 41 2.34 -28.46 -13.35
C GLY A 41 1.05 -28.97 -14.00
N ASP A 42 -0.04 -29.02 -13.23
CA ASP A 42 -1.35 -29.47 -13.70
C ASP A 42 -2.05 -28.45 -14.59
N ALA A 43 -1.78 -27.15 -14.40
CA ALA A 43 -2.32 -26.09 -15.25
C ALA A 43 -1.83 -26.23 -16.71
N LEU A 44 -0.56 -26.62 -16.89
CA LEU A 44 -0.01 -26.90 -18.22
C LEU A 44 -0.81 -28.01 -18.95
N LYS A 45 -1.26 -29.05 -18.25
CA LYS A 45 -2.06 -30.14 -18.86
C LYS A 45 -3.40 -29.62 -19.37
N ALA A 46 -4.02 -28.69 -18.65
CA ALA A 46 -5.28 -28.07 -19.01
C ALA A 46 -5.17 -27.12 -20.21
N ALA A 47 -3.97 -26.61 -20.53
CA ALA A 47 -3.74 -25.67 -21.63
C ALA A 47 -4.26 -26.16 -23.00
N ARG A 48 -4.41 -27.48 -23.18
CA ARG A 48 -4.91 -28.10 -24.41
C ARG A 48 -6.33 -27.66 -24.81
N SER A 49 -7.13 -27.22 -23.85
CA SER A 49 -8.50 -26.74 -24.12
C SER A 49 -8.56 -25.25 -24.47
N THR A 50 -7.44 -24.52 -24.38
CA THR A 50 -7.41 -23.08 -24.71
C THR A 50 -7.51 -22.86 -26.21
N LEU A 51 -8.14 -21.76 -26.63
CA LEU A 51 -8.22 -21.38 -28.04
C LEU A 51 -6.83 -21.16 -28.67
N ALA A 52 -5.87 -20.64 -27.89
CA ALA A 52 -4.49 -20.46 -28.31
C ALA A 52 -3.84 -21.81 -28.68
N HIS A 53 -3.98 -22.82 -27.83
CA HIS A 53 -3.41 -24.14 -28.07
C HIS A 53 -4.12 -24.93 -29.18
N ILE A 54 -5.45 -24.87 -29.24
CA ILE A 54 -6.24 -25.52 -30.29
C ILE A 54 -5.84 -24.95 -31.66
N ARG A 55 -5.72 -23.63 -31.78
CA ARG A 55 -5.26 -22.97 -33.01
C ARG A 55 -3.82 -23.38 -33.36
N ALA A 56 -2.94 -23.52 -32.37
CA ALA A 56 -1.55 -23.96 -32.60
C ALA A 56 -1.51 -25.38 -33.15
N THR A 57 -2.33 -26.28 -32.59
CA THR A 57 -2.45 -27.67 -33.07
C THR A 57 -2.87 -27.72 -34.54
N ASN A 58 -3.88 -26.92 -34.93
CA ASN A 58 -4.34 -26.87 -36.32
C ASN A 58 -3.25 -26.33 -37.26
N GLN A 59 -2.64 -25.19 -36.91
CA GLN A 59 -1.59 -24.56 -37.73
C GLN A 59 -0.37 -25.47 -37.90
N LEU A 60 0.10 -26.11 -36.81
CA LEU A 60 1.22 -27.03 -36.87
C LEU A 60 0.86 -28.30 -37.67
N ALA A 61 -0.35 -28.83 -37.53
CA ALA A 61 -0.79 -30.00 -38.29
C ALA A 61 -0.80 -29.74 -39.80
N ASP A 62 -1.27 -28.56 -40.22
CA ASP A 62 -1.26 -28.15 -41.62
C ASP A 62 0.17 -28.04 -42.17
N ILE A 63 1.07 -27.41 -41.41
CA ILE A 63 2.49 -27.25 -41.79
C ILE A 63 3.20 -28.60 -41.88
N LEU A 64 2.90 -29.51 -40.96
CA LEU A 64 3.52 -30.83 -40.86
C LEU A 64 2.85 -31.88 -41.77
N GLY A 65 1.70 -31.55 -42.39
CA GLY A 65 0.94 -32.46 -43.22
C GLY A 65 0.39 -33.66 -42.45
N CYS A 66 -0.09 -33.47 -41.23
CA CYS A 66 -0.66 -34.51 -40.38
C CYS A 66 -2.09 -34.18 -39.92
N PRO A 67 -2.84 -35.14 -39.34
CA PRO A 67 -4.15 -34.84 -38.75
C PRO A 67 -4.08 -33.76 -37.66
N PRO A 68 -5.11 -32.92 -37.49
CA PRO A 68 -5.15 -31.81 -36.52
C PRO A 68 -5.43 -32.30 -35.09
N THR A 69 -4.63 -33.25 -34.61
CA THR A 69 -4.66 -33.70 -33.21
C THR A 69 -3.30 -33.45 -32.57
N TRP A 70 -3.28 -33.07 -31.30
CA TRP A 70 -2.03 -32.77 -30.61
C TRP A 70 -1.06 -33.96 -30.59
N ASN A 71 -1.59 -35.18 -30.49
CA ASN A 71 -0.78 -36.40 -30.53
C ASN A 71 -0.12 -36.63 -31.89
N ASP A 72 -0.79 -36.31 -33.00
CA ASP A 72 -0.22 -36.46 -34.33
C ASP A 72 0.82 -35.37 -34.62
N VAL A 73 0.56 -34.13 -34.17
CA VAL A 73 1.53 -33.02 -34.20
C VAL A 73 2.80 -33.39 -33.44
N LEU A 74 2.68 -33.91 -32.21
CA LEU A 74 3.83 -34.37 -31.41
C LEU A 74 4.67 -35.43 -32.15
N LYS A 75 4.01 -36.41 -32.77
CA LYS A 75 4.71 -37.45 -33.55
C LYS A 75 5.40 -36.87 -34.78
N ALA A 76 4.76 -35.94 -35.49
CA ALA A 76 5.31 -35.31 -36.68
C ALA A 76 6.53 -34.44 -36.33
N ILE A 77 6.44 -33.60 -35.29
CA ILE A 77 7.57 -32.82 -34.75
C ILE A 77 8.71 -33.75 -34.30
N GLY A 78 8.38 -34.87 -33.65
CA GLY A 78 9.36 -35.89 -33.28
C GLY A 78 10.10 -36.52 -34.48
N LYS A 79 9.47 -36.60 -35.66
CA LYS A 79 10.13 -37.03 -36.91
C LYS A 79 11.02 -35.94 -37.48
N GLU A 80 10.54 -34.70 -37.51
CA GLU A 80 11.29 -33.54 -38.00
C GLU A 80 12.55 -33.29 -37.17
N ASN A 81 12.46 -33.38 -35.85
CA ASN A 81 13.59 -33.22 -34.94
C ASN A 81 14.68 -34.32 -35.08
N LYS A 82 14.38 -35.46 -35.70
CA LYS A 82 15.37 -36.52 -35.99
C LYS A 82 16.18 -36.24 -37.25
N LYS A 83 15.75 -35.30 -38.10
CA LYS A 83 16.51 -34.95 -39.32
C LYS A 83 17.81 -34.24 -38.94
N PRO A 84 18.95 -34.59 -39.57
CA PRO A 84 20.23 -33.96 -39.28
C PRO A 84 20.24 -32.48 -39.70
N GLY A 85 21.14 -31.68 -39.12
CA GLY A 85 21.37 -30.30 -39.54
C GLY A 85 20.33 -29.27 -39.08
N TYR A 86 19.51 -29.63 -38.07
CA TYR A 86 18.52 -28.74 -37.45
C TYR A 86 17.50 -28.15 -38.44
N VAL A 87 17.12 -28.92 -39.47
CA VAL A 87 16.25 -28.48 -40.56
C VAL A 87 14.93 -27.91 -40.03
N TRP A 88 14.32 -28.56 -39.04
CA TRP A 88 13.08 -28.09 -38.43
C TRP A 88 13.25 -26.74 -37.72
N ILE A 89 14.30 -26.59 -36.91
CA ILE A 89 14.59 -25.31 -36.22
C ILE A 89 14.81 -24.20 -37.25
N LYS A 90 15.61 -24.46 -38.30
CA LYS A 90 15.83 -23.49 -39.39
C LYS A 90 14.54 -23.11 -40.09
N GLN A 91 13.61 -24.06 -40.27
CA GLN A 91 12.31 -23.80 -40.83
C GLN A 91 11.44 -22.93 -39.90
N CYS A 92 11.45 -23.19 -38.59
CA CYS A 92 10.70 -22.41 -37.62
C CYS A 92 11.15 -20.94 -37.53
N LEU A 93 12.45 -20.69 -37.67
CA LEU A 93 13.03 -19.33 -37.58
C LEU A 93 13.14 -18.62 -38.94
N LYS A 94 12.66 -19.26 -40.02
CA LYS A 94 12.75 -18.73 -41.38
C LYS A 94 11.92 -17.45 -41.52
N GLY A 95 12.58 -16.34 -41.81
CA GLY A 95 11.96 -15.02 -41.97
C GLY A 95 12.35 -14.01 -40.88
N ILE A 96 13.05 -14.48 -39.85
CA ILE A 96 13.68 -13.63 -38.83
C ILE A 96 15.03 -13.14 -39.35
N GLU A 97 15.25 -11.82 -39.33
CA GLU A 97 16.51 -11.20 -39.71
C GLU A 97 17.59 -11.45 -38.65
N THR A 98 17.26 -11.22 -37.39
CA THR A 98 18.13 -11.39 -36.22
C THR A 98 17.28 -11.57 -34.97
N ILE A 99 17.87 -12.16 -33.92
CA ILE A 99 17.24 -12.36 -32.61
C ILE A 99 18.07 -11.66 -31.53
N ILE A 100 17.39 -11.02 -30.59
CA ILE A 100 17.96 -10.49 -29.35
C ILE A 100 17.65 -11.49 -28.23
N LEU A 101 18.69 -12.19 -27.77
CA LEU A 101 18.59 -13.29 -26.82
C LEU A 101 19.05 -12.84 -25.44
N ASP A 102 18.36 -13.28 -24.39
CA ASP A 102 18.86 -13.06 -23.02
C ASP A 102 19.67 -14.21 -22.44
N ASP A 103 20.30 -13.92 -21.31
CA ASP A 103 21.30 -14.78 -20.70
C ASP A 103 20.74 -15.86 -19.77
N CYS A 104 19.42 -16.01 -19.68
CA CYS A 104 18.76 -16.80 -18.64
C CYS A 104 19.30 -18.20 -18.39
N LEU A 105 19.62 -18.93 -19.46
CA LEU A 105 19.88 -20.37 -19.43
C LEU A 105 21.33 -20.74 -19.77
N SER A 106 22.14 -19.75 -20.14
CA SER A 106 23.53 -19.96 -20.58
C SER A 106 24.45 -20.38 -19.43
N THR A 107 24.19 -19.91 -18.21
CA THR A 107 25.01 -20.17 -17.01
C THR A 107 24.89 -21.61 -16.50
N GLU A 108 23.84 -22.34 -16.88
CA GLU A 108 23.58 -23.72 -16.47
C GLU A 108 23.88 -24.77 -17.55
N ASN A 109 24.44 -24.35 -18.70
CA ASN A 109 24.69 -25.21 -19.88
C ASN A 109 23.44 -25.98 -20.35
N LYS A 110 22.24 -25.43 -20.14
CA LYS A 110 20.97 -26.07 -20.52
C LYS A 110 20.50 -25.69 -21.93
N ALA A 111 21.04 -24.60 -22.49
CA ALA A 111 20.67 -24.05 -23.79
C ALA A 111 21.91 -23.79 -24.67
N PHE A 112 21.69 -23.61 -25.97
CA PHE A 112 22.73 -23.19 -26.88
C PHE A 112 23.19 -21.76 -26.54
N ASP A 113 24.46 -21.46 -26.77
CA ASP A 113 24.96 -20.09 -26.67
C ASP A 113 24.23 -19.16 -27.66
N TYR A 114 24.11 -17.87 -27.33
CA TYR A 114 23.40 -16.93 -28.20
C TYR A 114 24.03 -16.88 -29.61
N SER A 115 25.36 -16.98 -29.72
CA SER A 115 26.07 -16.96 -31.00
C SER A 115 25.80 -18.20 -31.87
N TRP A 116 25.37 -19.32 -31.28
CA TRP A 116 24.97 -20.50 -32.06
C TRP A 116 23.75 -20.20 -32.96
N HIS A 117 22.90 -19.26 -32.53
CA HIS A 117 21.70 -18.87 -33.26
C HIS A 117 22.02 -18.06 -34.53
N ASP A 118 23.25 -17.55 -34.70
CA ASP A 118 23.73 -16.94 -35.95
C ASP A 118 23.60 -17.90 -37.15
N ASN A 119 23.55 -19.22 -36.91
CA ASN A 119 23.36 -20.23 -37.94
C ASN A 119 21.91 -20.38 -38.40
N LEU A 120 20.97 -19.67 -37.77
CA LEU A 120 19.53 -19.79 -37.97
C LEU A 120 18.90 -18.52 -38.58
N THR A 121 19.59 -17.39 -38.48
CA THR A 121 19.13 -16.06 -38.93
C THR A 121 19.98 -15.53 -40.08
N ARG A 122 19.53 -14.46 -40.75
CA ARG A 122 20.28 -13.82 -41.87
C ARG A 122 21.43 -12.93 -41.38
N SER A 123 21.21 -12.31 -40.23
CA SER A 123 22.14 -11.40 -39.55
C SER A 123 22.49 -11.97 -38.17
N LYS A 124 23.64 -11.55 -37.65
CA LYS A 124 24.15 -12.02 -36.35
C LYS A 124 23.22 -11.63 -35.22
N CYS A 125 22.91 -12.60 -34.36
CA CYS A 125 22.14 -12.40 -33.15
C CYS A 125 22.88 -11.51 -32.16
N ARG A 126 22.11 -10.91 -31.25
CA ARG A 126 22.60 -10.02 -30.20
C ARG A 126 22.15 -10.52 -28.85
N ARG A 127 22.82 -10.01 -27.82
CA ARG A 127 22.60 -10.41 -26.43
C ARG A 127 21.98 -9.28 -25.63
N ILE A 128 21.10 -9.61 -24.70
CA ILE A 128 20.57 -8.69 -23.69
C ILE A 128 20.89 -9.24 -22.29
N VAL A 129 21.42 -8.40 -21.41
CA VAL A 129 21.89 -8.86 -20.08
C VAL A 129 20.72 -8.91 -19.10
N ARG A 130 20.47 -10.08 -18.50
CA ARG A 130 19.52 -10.18 -17.39
C ARG A 130 20.18 -9.68 -16.10
N ILE A 131 19.73 -8.51 -15.63
CA ILE A 131 20.36 -7.74 -14.55
C ILE A 131 20.51 -8.59 -13.30
N GLU A 132 19.47 -9.32 -12.93
CA GLU A 132 19.45 -10.05 -11.67
C GLU A 132 20.35 -11.30 -11.68
N ASN A 133 20.39 -12.03 -12.80
CA ASN A 133 21.29 -13.19 -12.95
C ASN A 133 22.74 -12.72 -12.96
N PHE A 134 23.01 -11.63 -13.68
CA PHE A 134 24.33 -11.02 -13.74
C PHE A 134 24.81 -10.59 -12.35
N ALA A 135 23.94 -9.95 -11.57
CA ALA A 135 24.25 -9.52 -10.23
C ALA A 135 24.43 -10.72 -9.27
N ALA A 136 23.63 -11.78 -9.42
CA ALA A 136 23.76 -13.00 -8.64
C ALA A 136 25.13 -13.68 -8.88
N ASP A 137 25.57 -13.75 -10.13
CA ASP A 137 26.88 -14.31 -10.49
C ASP A 137 28.06 -13.49 -9.92
N ILE A 138 27.90 -12.17 -9.76
CA ILE A 138 28.92 -11.31 -9.15
C ILE A 138 28.99 -11.51 -7.64
N VAL A 139 27.83 -11.64 -7.00
CA VAL A 139 27.73 -12.01 -5.58
C VAL A 139 28.39 -13.37 -5.33
N ASP A 140 28.06 -14.38 -6.14
CA ASP A 140 28.61 -15.74 -6.01
C ASP A 140 30.14 -15.76 -6.21
N ARG A 141 30.67 -14.99 -7.17
CA ARG A 141 32.13 -14.87 -7.39
C ARG A 141 32.87 -14.24 -6.22
N ASN A 142 32.23 -13.29 -5.54
CA ASN A 142 32.81 -12.59 -4.40
C ASN A 142 32.55 -13.28 -3.06
N ILE A 143 31.75 -14.36 -3.03
CA ILE A 143 31.26 -14.98 -1.78
C ILE A 143 32.38 -15.41 -0.82
N ASN A 144 33.57 -15.75 -1.32
CA ASN A 144 34.71 -16.12 -0.47
C ASN A 144 35.26 -14.93 0.34
N LEU A 145 35.08 -13.70 -0.14
CA LEU A 145 35.46 -12.49 0.61
C LEU A 145 34.54 -12.27 1.80
N PHE A 146 33.30 -12.78 1.74
CA PHE A 146 32.33 -12.67 2.83
C PHE A 146 32.84 -13.34 4.11
N ALA A 147 33.56 -14.46 4.00
CA ALA A 147 34.21 -15.12 5.14
C ALA A 147 35.42 -14.34 5.72
N ILE A 148 35.91 -13.31 5.01
CA ILE A 148 37.06 -12.50 5.43
C ILE A 148 36.58 -11.19 6.06
N SER A 149 35.68 -10.47 5.39
CA SER A 149 35.13 -9.19 5.85
C SER A 149 33.87 -8.84 5.06
N GLU A 150 32.79 -8.52 5.76
CA GLU A 150 31.52 -8.10 5.17
C GLU A 150 31.67 -6.81 4.35
N ASP A 151 32.41 -5.83 4.86
CA ASP A 151 32.68 -4.57 4.14
C ASP A 151 33.49 -4.81 2.86
N LYS A 152 34.54 -5.63 2.95
CA LYS A 152 35.37 -5.95 1.79
C LYS A 152 34.57 -6.70 0.72
N PHE A 153 33.75 -7.65 1.15
CA PHE A 153 32.83 -8.37 0.28
C PHE A 153 31.86 -7.43 -0.42
N PHE A 154 31.14 -6.61 0.36
CA PHE A 154 30.13 -5.72 -0.18
C PHE A 154 30.74 -4.70 -1.15
N ASN A 155 31.84 -4.04 -0.77
CA ASN A 155 32.54 -3.11 -1.65
C ASN A 155 33.01 -3.78 -2.96
N SER A 156 33.54 -5.01 -2.88
CA SER A 156 33.94 -5.76 -4.08
C SER A 156 32.75 -6.09 -4.97
N VAL A 157 31.59 -6.45 -4.38
CA VAL A 157 30.35 -6.68 -5.13
C VAL A 157 29.91 -5.39 -5.83
N VAL A 158 29.91 -4.23 -5.16
CA VAL A 158 29.55 -2.95 -5.78
C VAL A 158 30.49 -2.59 -6.92
N GLU A 159 31.81 -2.68 -6.71
CA GLU A 159 32.83 -2.39 -7.72
C GLU A 159 32.70 -3.31 -8.94
N ASP A 160 32.55 -4.62 -8.72
CA ASP A 160 32.42 -5.59 -9.79
C ASP A 160 31.08 -5.47 -10.55
N LEU A 161 29.98 -5.10 -9.86
CA LEU A 161 28.71 -4.76 -10.49
C LEU A 161 28.86 -3.57 -11.44
N GLN A 162 29.41 -2.46 -10.94
CA GLN A 162 29.62 -1.26 -11.75
C GLN A 162 30.54 -1.52 -12.93
N LYS A 163 31.68 -2.18 -12.70
CA LYS A 163 32.63 -2.55 -13.75
C LYS A 163 31.98 -3.49 -14.77
N GLY A 164 31.23 -4.45 -14.27
CA GLY A 164 30.49 -5.43 -15.04
C GLY A 164 29.46 -4.80 -15.99
N ILE A 165 28.63 -3.90 -15.46
CA ILE A 165 27.65 -3.15 -16.24
C ILE A 165 28.35 -2.25 -17.27
N ASN A 166 29.44 -1.57 -16.90
CA ASN A 166 30.21 -0.75 -17.85
C ASN A 166 30.86 -1.58 -18.98
N ASN A 167 31.33 -2.79 -18.68
CA ASN A 167 31.81 -3.72 -19.70
C ASN A 167 30.68 -4.13 -20.64
N ALA A 168 29.50 -4.46 -20.11
CA ALA A 168 28.31 -4.78 -20.90
C ALA A 168 27.85 -3.58 -21.74
N LEU A 169 27.96 -2.34 -21.24
CA LEU A 169 27.71 -1.12 -22.01
C LEU A 169 28.70 -0.92 -23.16
N SER A 170 29.95 -1.34 -22.98
CA SER A 170 31.01 -1.20 -23.99
C SER A 170 31.03 -2.36 -25.01
N ASP A 171 30.46 -3.52 -24.67
CA ASP A 171 30.39 -4.67 -25.57
C ASP A 171 29.40 -4.40 -26.72
N THR A 172 29.87 -4.49 -27.96
CA THR A 172 29.07 -4.30 -29.17
C THR A 172 28.07 -5.43 -29.45
N ASN A 173 28.23 -6.60 -28.83
CA ASN A 173 27.29 -7.73 -28.96
C ASN A 173 26.15 -7.65 -27.96
N VAL A 174 26.34 -6.93 -26.85
CA VAL A 174 25.28 -6.61 -25.89
C VAL A 174 24.52 -5.39 -26.38
N VAL A 175 23.20 -5.50 -26.55
CA VAL A 175 22.38 -4.40 -27.08
C VAL A 175 21.40 -3.81 -26.06
N GLY A 176 21.30 -4.38 -24.86
CA GLY A 176 20.40 -3.88 -23.83
C GLY A 176 20.51 -4.66 -22.52
N PHE A 177 19.59 -4.35 -21.62
CA PHE A 177 19.39 -5.04 -20.35
C PHE A 177 17.93 -5.46 -20.19
N ILE A 178 17.67 -6.46 -19.37
CA ILE A 178 16.31 -6.85 -18.98
C ILE A 178 16.24 -7.06 -17.47
N SER A 179 15.14 -6.59 -16.88
CA SER A 179 14.78 -6.85 -15.50
C SER A 179 13.53 -7.74 -15.40
N ALA A 180 13.63 -8.74 -14.53
CA ALA A 180 12.56 -9.64 -14.11
C ALA A 180 11.91 -9.17 -12.79
N ILE A 181 12.08 -7.90 -12.40
CA ILE A 181 11.63 -7.35 -11.12
C ILE A 181 10.11 -7.51 -10.86
N CYS A 182 9.31 -7.53 -11.93
CA CYS A 182 7.86 -7.77 -11.86
C CYS A 182 7.49 -9.11 -11.22
N TYR A 183 8.27 -10.18 -11.47
CA TYR A 183 8.02 -11.51 -10.90
C TYR A 183 8.38 -11.58 -9.42
N ARG A 184 9.39 -10.82 -9.00
CA ARG A 184 10.01 -10.99 -7.69
C ARG A 184 9.42 -10.07 -6.64
N THR A 185 9.22 -8.82 -7.01
CA THR A 185 9.01 -7.77 -6.01
C THR A 185 7.91 -6.79 -6.37
N ARG A 186 7.61 -6.61 -7.68
CA ARG A 186 6.58 -5.74 -8.33
C ARG A 186 7.19 -4.56 -9.13
N LEU A 187 6.35 -3.82 -9.85
CA LEU A 187 6.75 -2.69 -10.72
C LEU A 187 6.78 -1.32 -10.03
N ASP A 188 6.38 -1.22 -8.75
CA ASP A 188 6.59 -0.05 -7.90
C ASP A 188 8.01 -0.06 -7.34
N ILE A 189 8.93 0.58 -8.07
CA ILE A 189 10.36 0.56 -7.76
C ILE A 189 10.70 1.74 -6.82
N PRO A 190 11.00 1.50 -5.54
CA PRO A 190 11.34 2.57 -4.61
C PRO A 190 12.66 3.26 -4.97
N TRP A 191 12.63 4.60 -4.91
CA TRP A 191 13.77 5.48 -5.21
C TRP A 191 14.91 5.36 -4.19
N VAL A 192 14.58 5.22 -2.90
CA VAL A 192 15.56 5.27 -1.82
C VAL A 192 16.00 3.86 -1.44
N CYS A 193 17.24 3.52 -1.77
CA CYS A 193 17.90 2.29 -1.34
C CYS A 193 19.18 2.68 -0.56
N PRO A 194 19.09 2.93 0.77
CA PRO A 194 20.27 3.28 1.56
C PRO A 194 21.31 2.17 1.44
N LEU A 195 22.55 2.52 1.09
CA LEU A 195 23.58 1.53 0.74
C LEU A 195 23.87 0.56 1.91
N GLU A 196 23.74 1.04 3.16
CA GLU A 196 23.85 0.20 4.35
C GLU A 196 22.71 -0.82 4.45
N MET A 197 21.48 -0.42 4.13
CA MET A 197 20.32 -1.31 4.14
C MET A 197 20.42 -2.35 3.02
N VAL A 198 20.94 -1.95 1.85
CA VAL A 198 21.28 -2.88 0.75
C VAL A 198 22.32 -3.90 1.22
N LYS A 199 23.39 -3.45 1.87
CA LYS A 199 24.43 -4.33 2.41
C LYS A 199 23.86 -5.34 3.40
N LEU A 200 23.13 -4.88 4.41
CA LEU A 200 22.50 -5.74 5.42
C LEU A 200 21.55 -6.75 4.78
N THR A 201 20.68 -6.30 3.87
CA THR A 201 19.72 -7.20 3.21
C THR A 201 20.42 -8.24 2.34
N LEU A 202 21.50 -7.87 1.64
CA LEU A 202 22.29 -8.81 0.83
C LEU A 202 22.91 -9.90 1.71
N ILE A 203 23.45 -9.51 2.86
CA ILE A 203 24.04 -10.43 3.84
C ILE A 203 22.98 -11.40 4.37
N GLU A 204 21.80 -10.90 4.75
CA GLU A 204 20.67 -11.74 5.18
C GLU A 204 20.24 -12.75 4.11
N CYS A 205 20.15 -12.32 2.84
CA CYS A 205 19.83 -13.21 1.73
C CYS A 205 20.86 -14.33 1.58
N ILE A 206 22.15 -14.02 1.74
CA ILE A 206 23.23 -15.01 1.69
C ILE A 206 23.09 -16.03 2.82
N TRP A 207 22.91 -15.58 4.07
CA TRP A 207 22.76 -16.48 5.21
C TRP A 207 21.53 -17.39 5.09
N LYS A 208 20.40 -16.84 4.65
CA LYS A 208 19.17 -17.62 4.41
C LYS A 208 19.42 -18.74 3.39
N GLN A 209 20.01 -18.41 2.25
CA GLN A 209 20.27 -19.40 1.20
C GLN A 209 21.31 -20.45 1.61
N GLN A 210 22.32 -20.07 2.41
CA GLN A 210 23.28 -21.01 3.00
C GLN A 210 22.60 -21.97 3.99
N ALA A 211 21.69 -21.46 4.83
CA ALA A 211 20.89 -22.27 5.75
C ALA A 211 19.95 -23.24 5.03
N GLU A 212 19.42 -22.85 3.86
CA GLU A 212 18.61 -23.69 2.97
C GLU A 212 19.46 -24.71 2.16
N GLY A 213 20.78 -24.76 2.40
CA GLY A 213 21.69 -25.71 1.79
C GLY A 213 22.04 -25.41 0.33
N HIS A 214 21.87 -24.17 -0.13
CA HIS A 214 22.25 -23.78 -1.48
C HIS A 214 23.76 -23.61 -1.60
N SER A 215 24.35 -24.31 -2.57
CA SER A 215 25.81 -24.27 -2.84
C SER A 215 26.26 -23.05 -3.65
N ARG A 216 25.31 -22.28 -4.19
CA ARG A 216 25.53 -21.03 -4.93
C ARG A 216 24.44 -20.03 -4.60
N PHE A 217 24.75 -18.75 -4.71
CA PHE A 217 23.77 -17.69 -4.56
C PHE A 217 22.74 -17.76 -5.71
N LYS A 218 21.47 -17.97 -5.38
CA LYS A 218 20.38 -18.17 -6.35
C LYS A 218 19.70 -16.88 -6.81
N GLY A 219 20.10 -15.74 -6.27
CA GLY A 219 19.59 -14.43 -6.67
C GLY A 219 18.93 -13.64 -5.54
N PHE A 220 18.35 -12.51 -5.92
CA PHE A 220 17.78 -11.51 -5.01
C PHE A 220 16.26 -11.71 -4.88
N ASP A 221 15.79 -12.12 -3.69
CA ASP A 221 14.37 -12.33 -3.37
C ASP A 221 13.73 -11.13 -2.64
N ARG A 222 14.48 -10.03 -2.44
CA ARG A 222 14.03 -8.81 -1.74
C ARG A 222 13.91 -7.60 -2.67
N GLN A 223 12.88 -6.77 -2.45
CA GLN A 223 12.58 -5.56 -3.25
C GLN A 223 13.75 -4.59 -3.27
N ILE A 224 14.29 -4.27 -2.10
CA ILE A 224 15.40 -3.31 -1.98
C ILE A 224 16.63 -3.69 -2.81
N LEU A 225 16.97 -4.99 -2.88
CA LEU A 225 18.14 -5.45 -3.63
C LEU A 225 17.90 -5.38 -5.14
N ASN A 226 16.70 -5.79 -5.60
CA ASN A 226 16.34 -5.70 -7.02
C ASN A 226 16.20 -4.24 -7.48
N SER A 227 15.62 -3.36 -6.65
CA SER A 227 15.56 -1.91 -6.92
C SER A 227 16.94 -1.28 -6.98
N TRP A 228 17.82 -1.61 -6.03
CA TRP A 228 19.18 -1.06 -6.00
C TRP A 228 20.00 -1.39 -7.25
N ILE A 229 20.06 -2.66 -7.67
CA ILE A 229 20.80 -3.06 -8.87
C ILE A 229 20.20 -2.45 -10.15
N LEU A 230 18.88 -2.23 -10.16
CA LEU A 230 18.18 -1.63 -11.29
C LEU A 230 18.46 -0.12 -11.39
N HIS A 231 18.36 0.62 -10.28
CA HIS A 231 18.74 2.04 -10.21
C HIS A 231 20.22 2.24 -10.57
N MET A 232 21.11 1.35 -10.10
CA MET A 232 22.53 1.36 -10.49
C MET A 232 22.70 1.18 -12.00
N THR A 233 22.01 0.19 -12.59
CA THR A 233 22.09 -0.11 -14.01
C THR A 233 21.57 1.07 -14.85
N ALA A 234 20.40 1.61 -14.51
CA ALA A 234 19.80 2.74 -15.21
C ALA A 234 20.65 4.01 -15.07
N GLY A 235 21.18 4.29 -13.87
CA GLY A 235 22.10 5.39 -13.64
C GLY A 235 23.38 5.30 -14.48
N LEU A 236 23.96 4.10 -14.63
CA LEU A 236 25.12 3.87 -15.48
C LEU A 236 24.80 4.00 -16.98
N ILE A 237 23.63 3.55 -17.43
CA ILE A 237 23.18 3.77 -18.81
C ILE A 237 23.02 5.28 -19.07
N GLN A 238 22.30 5.98 -18.20
CA GLN A 238 22.09 7.42 -18.29
C GLN A 238 23.41 8.19 -18.29
N GLY A 239 24.36 7.82 -17.43
CA GLY A 239 25.70 8.41 -17.34
C GLY A 239 26.68 8.01 -18.45
N SER A 240 26.36 6.99 -19.27
CA SER A 240 27.27 6.51 -20.31
C SER A 240 27.55 7.57 -21.39
N ARG A 241 28.78 7.62 -21.93
CA ARG A 241 29.17 8.63 -22.94
C ARG A 241 28.60 8.37 -24.34
N SER A 242 27.95 7.22 -24.57
CA SER A 242 27.35 6.88 -25.86
C SER A 242 26.15 7.79 -26.14
N SER A 243 26.09 8.33 -27.36
CA SER A 243 24.89 9.04 -27.84
C SER A 243 23.70 8.09 -28.05
N HIS A 244 23.96 6.79 -28.18
CA HIS A 244 22.94 5.77 -28.25
C HIS A 244 22.92 4.98 -26.93
N LYS A 245 21.88 5.22 -26.13
CA LYS A 245 21.67 4.57 -24.84
C LYS A 245 21.08 3.19 -25.06
N LYS A 246 21.66 2.17 -24.40
CA LYS A 246 21.14 0.80 -24.48
C LYS A 246 19.82 0.70 -23.69
N PRO A 247 18.75 0.11 -24.24
CA PRO A 247 17.47 0.00 -23.56
C PRO A 247 17.49 -0.94 -22.34
N ILE A 248 16.53 -0.72 -21.43
CA ILE A 248 16.12 -1.67 -20.39
C ILE A 248 14.73 -2.21 -20.72
N GLN A 249 14.61 -3.53 -20.81
CA GLN A 249 13.32 -4.23 -20.89
C GLN A 249 12.77 -4.51 -19.48
N PHE A 250 11.48 -4.31 -19.31
CA PHE A 250 10.73 -4.68 -18.11
C PHE A 250 9.68 -5.71 -18.47
N HIS A 251 9.72 -6.85 -17.77
CA HIS A 251 8.61 -7.78 -17.81
C HIS A 251 7.37 -7.14 -17.16
N THR A 252 6.22 -7.17 -17.82
CA THR A 252 5.00 -6.47 -17.36
C THR A 252 3.72 -7.33 -17.35
N GLY A 253 3.83 -8.65 -17.55
CA GLY A 253 2.71 -9.59 -17.44
C GLY A 253 2.72 -10.71 -18.48
N LEU A 254 1.61 -11.47 -18.46
CA LEU A 254 1.29 -12.67 -19.26
C LEU A 254 2.03 -13.95 -18.80
N GLY A 255 1.26 -15.01 -18.52
CA GLY A 255 1.73 -16.40 -18.54
C GLY A 255 2.21 -17.03 -17.21
N ASP A 256 2.85 -16.26 -16.34
CA ASP A 256 3.63 -16.81 -15.20
C ASP A 256 2.88 -16.78 -13.86
N ASP A 257 3.04 -17.85 -13.06
CA ASP A 257 2.35 -18.06 -11.78
C ASP A 257 2.98 -17.33 -10.59
N GLU A 258 4.20 -16.80 -10.72
CA GLU A 258 4.87 -16.00 -9.70
C GLU A 258 4.44 -14.51 -9.75
N ILE A 259 3.77 -14.07 -10.82
CA ILE A 259 3.34 -12.66 -10.96
C ILE A 259 2.15 -12.32 -10.07
N SER A 260 2.29 -11.24 -9.30
CA SER A 260 1.15 -10.57 -8.66
C SER A 260 0.38 -9.72 -9.69
N LEU A 261 -0.69 -10.27 -10.27
CA LEU A 261 -1.45 -9.62 -11.36
C LEU A 261 -1.89 -8.18 -11.02
N THR A 262 -2.35 -7.94 -9.79
CA THR A 262 -2.81 -6.61 -9.33
C THR A 262 -1.68 -5.58 -9.20
N ARG A 263 -0.42 -6.02 -9.15
CA ARG A 263 0.77 -5.15 -8.98
C ARG A 263 1.77 -5.28 -10.14
N SER A 264 1.29 -5.80 -11.28
CA SER A 264 2.03 -5.93 -12.54
C SER A 264 1.69 -4.84 -13.56
N SER A 265 0.83 -3.88 -13.21
CA SER A 265 0.51 -2.75 -14.07
C SER A 265 1.78 -1.93 -14.38
N PRO A 266 2.09 -1.66 -15.67
CA PRO A 266 3.21 -0.81 -16.01
C PRO A 266 3.06 0.64 -15.52
N SER A 267 1.87 1.08 -15.11
CA SER A 267 1.66 2.42 -14.55
C SER A 267 2.48 2.69 -13.28
N TYR A 268 2.85 1.64 -12.54
CA TYR A 268 3.73 1.76 -11.37
C TYR A 268 5.16 2.20 -11.72
N LEU A 269 5.59 2.07 -12.99
CA LEU A 269 6.92 2.48 -13.44
C LEU A 269 7.04 3.99 -13.71
N GLN A 270 5.97 4.78 -13.57
CA GLN A 270 5.98 6.20 -13.95
C GLN A 270 7.12 6.99 -13.30
N ASP A 271 7.38 6.76 -12.01
CA ASP A 271 8.46 7.47 -11.29
C ASP A 271 9.83 7.08 -11.84
N PHE A 272 10.06 5.79 -12.03
CA PHE A 272 11.30 5.27 -12.61
C PHE A 272 11.51 5.80 -14.04
N ILE A 273 10.46 5.83 -14.86
CA ILE A 273 10.49 6.34 -16.23
C ILE A 273 10.83 7.83 -16.24
N ARG A 274 10.24 8.61 -15.34
CA ARG A 274 10.47 10.06 -15.23
C ARG A 274 11.91 10.36 -14.81
N GLU A 275 12.44 9.62 -13.84
CA GLU A 275 13.82 9.80 -13.43
C GLU A 275 14.79 9.51 -14.57
N TYR A 276 14.66 8.33 -15.17
CA TYR A 276 15.61 7.85 -16.18
C TYR A 276 15.17 8.23 -17.59
N SER A 277 14.80 9.50 -17.77
CA SER A 277 14.19 10.03 -19.01
C SER A 277 15.08 9.91 -20.26
N ASP A 278 16.38 9.72 -20.10
CA ASP A 278 17.32 9.47 -21.21
C ASP A 278 17.53 7.99 -21.51
N VAL A 279 17.05 7.09 -20.65
CA VAL A 279 17.21 5.63 -20.81
C VAL A 279 15.99 5.08 -21.53
N PRO A 280 16.16 4.44 -22.71
CA PRO A 280 15.04 3.79 -23.38
C PRO A 280 14.50 2.63 -22.54
N ILE A 281 13.20 2.63 -22.28
CA ILE A 281 12.50 1.64 -21.46
C ILE A 281 11.52 0.90 -22.37
N ILE A 282 11.56 -0.43 -22.35
CA ILE A 282 10.71 -1.28 -23.18
C ILE A 282 9.81 -2.10 -22.25
N LEU A 283 8.50 -1.88 -22.35
CA LEU A 283 7.49 -2.63 -21.62
C LEU A 283 7.12 -3.87 -22.44
N VAL A 284 7.50 -5.06 -21.96
CA VAL A 284 7.36 -6.29 -22.76
C VAL A 284 6.04 -7.00 -22.53
N HIS A 285 5.64 -7.83 -23.51
CA HIS A 285 4.45 -8.67 -23.46
C HIS A 285 3.14 -7.86 -23.54
N SER A 286 3.21 -6.72 -24.22
CA SER A 286 2.15 -5.71 -24.32
C SER A 286 1.69 -5.13 -22.98
N GLY A 287 2.35 -5.47 -21.85
CA GLY A 287 1.83 -5.27 -20.50
C GLY A 287 0.48 -5.92 -20.25
N TYR A 288 0.19 -7.05 -20.90
CA TYR A 288 -1.10 -7.73 -20.76
C TYR A 288 -1.38 -8.12 -19.29
N PRO A 289 -2.58 -7.85 -18.73
CA PRO A 289 -3.80 -7.35 -19.40
C PRO A 289 -3.92 -5.81 -19.47
N TRP A 290 -2.92 -5.07 -19.04
CA TRP A 290 -2.86 -3.60 -18.94
C TRP A 290 -2.45 -2.90 -20.23
N THR A 291 -2.75 -3.47 -21.40
CA THR A 291 -2.30 -3.01 -22.72
C THR A 291 -2.52 -1.51 -22.98
N LYS A 292 -3.67 -0.98 -22.55
CA LYS A 292 -3.98 0.45 -22.72
C LYS A 292 -3.08 1.36 -21.89
N GLU A 293 -2.73 0.94 -20.67
CA GLU A 293 -1.80 1.69 -19.81
C GLU A 293 -0.40 1.69 -20.42
N THR A 294 0.04 0.54 -20.93
CA THR A 294 1.30 0.40 -21.68
C THR A 294 1.35 1.36 -22.87
N GLY A 295 0.28 1.39 -23.68
CA GLY A 295 0.16 2.30 -24.82
C GLY A 295 0.15 3.77 -24.40
N TYR A 296 -0.54 4.12 -23.32
CA TYR A 296 -0.56 5.47 -22.76
C TYR A 296 0.83 5.93 -22.33
N LEU A 297 1.59 5.09 -21.60
CA LEU A 297 2.95 5.44 -21.16
C LEU A 297 3.90 5.69 -22.33
N ALA A 298 3.87 4.84 -23.36
CA ALA A 298 4.65 5.04 -24.58
C ALA A 298 4.23 6.31 -25.35
N THR A 299 2.98 6.73 -25.20
CA THR A 299 2.48 7.98 -25.80
C THR A 299 3.03 9.20 -25.07
N VAL A 300 2.99 9.22 -23.73
CA VAL A 300 3.33 10.41 -22.94
C VAL A 300 4.81 10.53 -22.58
N HIS A 301 5.57 9.43 -22.58
CA HIS A 301 7.00 9.43 -22.27
C HIS A 301 7.87 9.18 -23.52
N SER A 302 8.80 10.08 -23.82
CA SER A 302 9.69 10.01 -25.00
C SER A 302 10.55 8.75 -25.03
N ASN A 303 10.95 8.24 -23.86
CA ASN A 303 11.84 7.12 -23.68
C ASN A 303 11.13 5.75 -23.55
N VAL A 304 9.80 5.68 -23.57
CA VAL A 304 9.06 4.42 -23.40
C VAL A 304 8.66 3.81 -24.74
N TYR A 305 8.87 2.50 -24.86
CA TYR A 305 8.56 1.65 -26.01
C TYR A 305 7.73 0.44 -25.55
N VAL A 306 7.01 -0.17 -26.47
CA VAL A 306 6.16 -1.33 -26.21
C VAL A 306 6.60 -2.50 -27.06
N ASP A 307 6.89 -3.63 -26.44
CA ASP A 307 7.05 -4.90 -27.14
C ASP A 307 5.73 -5.67 -27.14
N ILE A 308 5.28 -6.10 -28.33
CA ILE A 308 4.04 -6.85 -28.52
C ILE A 308 4.25 -8.37 -28.59
N GLY A 309 5.36 -8.86 -28.05
CA GLY A 309 5.67 -10.28 -27.98
C GLY A 309 4.75 -11.06 -27.08
N GLU A 310 4.93 -12.39 -27.10
CA GLU A 310 4.24 -13.41 -26.28
C GLU A 310 2.70 -13.53 -26.46
N VAL A 311 1.98 -12.45 -26.74
CA VAL A 311 0.52 -12.48 -26.98
C VAL A 311 0.14 -13.32 -28.20
N PHE A 312 1.02 -13.40 -29.20
CA PHE A 312 0.77 -14.19 -30.42
C PHE A 312 0.73 -15.70 -30.18
N PRO A 313 1.71 -16.32 -29.49
CA PRO A 313 1.60 -17.73 -29.13
C PRO A 313 0.54 -17.97 -28.04
N CYS A 314 0.37 -17.07 -27.06
CA CYS A 314 -0.35 -17.35 -25.82
C CYS A 314 -1.82 -16.91 -25.76
N VAL A 315 -2.25 -15.93 -26.59
CA VAL A 315 -3.62 -15.40 -26.57
C VAL A 315 -4.43 -15.91 -27.78
N SER A 316 -5.76 -15.93 -27.66
CA SER A 316 -6.67 -16.26 -28.78
C SER A 316 -6.51 -15.26 -29.94
N GLN A 317 -7.01 -15.62 -31.13
CA GLN A 317 -6.96 -14.73 -32.29
C GLN A 317 -7.62 -13.38 -32.00
N ASP A 318 -8.83 -13.37 -31.44
CA ASP A 318 -9.55 -12.13 -31.14
C ASP A 318 -8.82 -11.30 -30.07
N GLY A 319 -8.18 -11.95 -29.09
CA GLY A 319 -7.39 -11.25 -28.08
C GLY A 319 -6.11 -10.63 -28.65
N GLN A 320 -5.42 -11.32 -29.58
CA GLN A 320 -4.28 -10.75 -30.33
C GLN A 320 -4.71 -9.49 -31.08
N GLU A 321 -5.85 -9.57 -31.77
CA GLU A 321 -6.39 -8.43 -32.50
C GLU A 321 -6.80 -7.29 -31.56
N GLY A 322 -7.40 -7.60 -30.41
CA GLY A 322 -7.72 -6.63 -29.37
C GLY A 322 -6.49 -5.88 -28.87
N VAL A 323 -5.42 -6.61 -28.53
CA VAL A 323 -4.15 -6.01 -28.07
C VAL A 323 -3.59 -5.03 -29.08
N ILE A 324 -3.54 -5.41 -30.37
CA ILE A 324 -3.02 -4.53 -31.42
C ILE A 324 -3.94 -3.31 -31.62
N ARG A 325 -5.26 -3.46 -31.52
CA ARG A 325 -6.19 -2.33 -31.61
C ARG A 325 -6.05 -1.36 -30.44
N ASP A 326 -5.91 -1.88 -29.22
CA ASP A 326 -5.70 -1.07 -28.02
C ASP A 326 -4.41 -0.26 -28.11
N LEU A 327 -3.32 -0.84 -28.64
CA LEU A 327 -2.08 -0.09 -28.83
C LEU A 327 -2.21 0.94 -29.95
N LEU A 328 -2.81 0.57 -31.10
CA LEU A 328 -3.02 1.51 -32.20
C LEU A 328 -4.03 2.64 -31.88
N GLU A 329 -4.75 2.55 -30.75
CA GLU A 329 -5.65 3.60 -30.26
C GLU A 329 -4.89 4.89 -29.89
N SER A 330 -3.70 4.76 -29.27
CA SER A 330 -2.94 5.91 -28.76
C SER A 330 -1.42 5.83 -28.97
N CYS A 331 -0.84 4.62 -28.99
CA CYS A 331 0.60 4.44 -29.02
C CYS A 331 1.19 4.80 -30.39
N PRO A 332 2.25 5.64 -30.45
CA PRO A 332 2.97 5.89 -31.68
C PRO A 332 3.54 4.59 -32.27
N THR A 333 3.23 4.30 -33.53
CA THR A 333 3.66 3.04 -34.19
C THR A 333 5.19 2.90 -34.29
N GLU A 334 5.93 4.00 -34.20
CA GLU A 334 7.40 4.05 -34.15
C GLU A 334 7.97 3.72 -32.77
N LYS A 335 7.12 3.47 -31.77
CA LYS A 335 7.49 3.02 -30.43
C LYS A 335 7.05 1.59 -30.12
N ILE A 336 6.46 0.91 -31.10
CA ILE A 336 6.05 -0.48 -30.99
C ILE A 336 7.12 -1.35 -31.66
N VAL A 337 7.61 -2.35 -30.93
CA VAL A 337 8.54 -3.36 -31.42
C VAL A 337 7.90 -4.74 -31.36
N TRP A 338 8.36 -5.65 -32.21
CA TRP A 338 7.89 -7.03 -32.24
C TRP A 338 8.94 -7.98 -31.65
N SER A 339 8.44 -9.04 -31.02
CA SER A 339 9.23 -10.20 -30.63
C SER A 339 8.38 -11.47 -30.62
N THR A 340 9.04 -12.61 -30.50
CA THR A 340 8.36 -13.89 -30.29
C THR A 340 8.14 -14.21 -28.82
N ASP A 341 8.96 -13.63 -27.93
CA ASP A 341 9.30 -14.16 -26.60
C ASP A 341 9.52 -15.70 -26.63
N GLY A 342 10.11 -16.16 -27.73
CA GLY A 342 10.33 -17.57 -27.99
C GLY A 342 11.27 -18.16 -26.94
N HIS A 343 10.83 -19.22 -26.27
CA HIS A 343 11.60 -19.86 -25.23
C HIS A 343 11.65 -21.36 -25.39
N ASP A 344 12.82 -21.92 -25.07
CA ASP A 344 13.18 -23.34 -25.04
C ASP A 344 13.09 -24.11 -26.38
N LEU A 345 12.00 -23.93 -27.13
CA LEU A 345 11.57 -24.73 -28.26
C LEU A 345 11.32 -23.85 -29.50
N PRO A 346 11.69 -24.33 -30.70
CA PRO A 346 11.63 -23.53 -31.93
C PRO A 346 10.20 -23.22 -32.41
N GLU A 347 9.20 -24.02 -32.04
CA GLU A 347 7.83 -23.90 -32.55
C GLU A 347 7.14 -22.60 -32.13
N THR A 348 7.50 -22.02 -30.98
CA THR A 348 6.97 -20.71 -30.54
C THR A 348 7.30 -19.61 -31.53
N TYR A 349 8.52 -19.61 -32.08
CA TYR A 349 8.97 -18.67 -33.11
C TYR A 349 8.12 -18.79 -34.38
N LEU A 350 7.84 -20.02 -34.81
CA LEU A 350 7.02 -20.28 -35.99
C LEU A 350 5.59 -19.75 -35.81
N LEU A 351 4.96 -20.10 -34.68
CA LEU A 351 3.60 -19.69 -34.37
C LEU A 351 3.46 -18.17 -34.23
N ALA A 352 4.39 -17.52 -33.53
CA ALA A 352 4.38 -16.07 -33.34
C ALA A 352 4.49 -15.32 -34.68
N GLN A 353 5.34 -15.77 -35.60
CA GLN A 353 5.48 -15.17 -36.93
C GLN A 353 4.21 -15.30 -37.77
N ILE A 354 3.60 -16.49 -37.81
CA ILE A 354 2.39 -16.73 -38.60
C ILE A 354 1.24 -15.88 -38.05
N ARG A 355 1.03 -15.96 -36.74
CA ARG A 355 -0.12 -15.31 -36.09
C ARG A 355 -0.03 -13.80 -36.08
N SER A 356 1.17 -13.24 -35.91
CA SER A 356 1.38 -11.80 -36.05
C SER A 356 1.05 -11.32 -37.45
N ARG A 357 1.56 -11.98 -38.50
CA ARG A 357 1.22 -11.61 -39.88
C ARG A 357 -0.28 -11.71 -40.17
N GLU A 358 -0.96 -12.75 -39.69
CA GLU A 358 -2.42 -12.91 -39.81
C GLU A 358 -3.19 -11.77 -39.11
N ALA A 359 -2.81 -11.43 -37.87
CA ALA A 359 -3.44 -10.36 -37.11
C ALA A 359 -3.24 -9.00 -37.78
N PHE A 360 -2.01 -8.68 -38.19
CA PHE A 360 -1.69 -7.43 -38.89
C PHE A 360 -2.38 -7.34 -40.25
N GLU A 361 -2.48 -8.44 -41.01
CA GLU A 361 -3.21 -8.49 -42.29
C GLU A 361 -4.67 -8.09 -42.06
N LYS A 362 -5.36 -8.72 -41.10
CA LYS A 362 -6.77 -8.39 -40.80
C LYS A 362 -6.95 -6.94 -40.36
N ILE A 363 -6.17 -6.49 -39.38
CA ILE A 363 -6.33 -5.18 -38.74
C ILE A 363 -6.01 -4.03 -39.70
N LEU A 364 -4.88 -4.12 -40.41
CA LEU A 364 -4.45 -3.03 -41.29
C LEU A 364 -5.28 -2.98 -42.57
N VAL A 365 -5.72 -4.13 -43.12
CA VAL A 365 -6.68 -4.15 -44.24
C VAL A 365 -7.98 -3.49 -43.82
N GLU A 366 -8.48 -3.78 -42.62
CA GLU A 366 -9.68 -3.14 -42.07
C GLU A 366 -9.50 -1.63 -41.93
N TYR A 367 -8.40 -1.16 -41.33
CA TYR A 367 -8.13 0.28 -41.14
C TYR A 367 -7.92 1.03 -42.47
N VAL A 368 -7.30 0.39 -43.47
CA VAL A 368 -7.22 0.96 -44.82
C VAL A 368 -8.60 1.03 -45.48
N THR A 369 -9.41 -0.02 -45.33
CA THR A 369 -10.77 -0.07 -45.90
C THR A 369 -11.68 0.98 -45.27
N LYS A 370 -11.56 1.19 -43.94
CA LYS A 370 -12.24 2.25 -43.19
C LYS A 370 -11.68 3.65 -43.43
N LYS A 371 -10.62 3.79 -44.25
CA LYS A 371 -9.90 5.04 -44.52
C LYS A 371 -9.28 5.68 -43.27
N ALA A 372 -9.02 4.90 -42.22
CA ALA A 372 -8.26 5.35 -41.06
C ALA A 372 -6.75 5.43 -41.39
N LEU A 373 -6.27 4.59 -42.31
CA LEU A 373 -4.90 4.62 -42.83
C LEU A 373 -4.90 4.61 -44.35
N THR A 374 -3.92 5.29 -44.96
CA THR A 374 -3.57 5.03 -46.36
C THR A 374 -2.76 3.74 -46.48
N ILE A 375 -2.68 3.18 -47.69
CA ILE A 375 -1.85 1.99 -47.96
C ILE A 375 -0.38 2.26 -47.59
N GLU A 376 0.12 3.46 -47.89
CA GLU A 376 1.51 3.83 -47.60
C GLU A 376 1.78 3.94 -46.10
N GLN A 377 0.88 4.56 -45.35
CA GLN A 377 0.96 4.60 -43.89
C GLN A 377 0.90 3.20 -43.30
N ALA A 378 -0.02 2.34 -43.75
CA ALA A 378 -0.11 0.97 -43.25
C ALA A 378 1.14 0.13 -43.56
N VAL A 379 1.75 0.30 -44.74
CA VAL A 379 3.05 -0.32 -45.06
C VAL A 379 4.14 0.17 -44.11
N LYS A 380 4.17 1.48 -43.83
CA LYS A 380 5.14 2.08 -42.90
C LYS A 380 4.97 1.56 -41.47
N VAL A 381 3.73 1.38 -41.01
CA VAL A 381 3.43 0.75 -39.70
C VAL A 381 4.05 -0.65 -39.61
N VAL A 382 3.85 -1.48 -40.64
CA VAL A 382 4.42 -2.83 -40.69
C VAL A 382 5.95 -2.79 -40.68
N GLU A 383 6.56 -1.99 -41.55
CA GLU A 383 8.02 -1.88 -41.63
C GLU A 383 8.63 -1.35 -40.33
N ASN A 384 7.96 -0.43 -39.64
CA ASN A 384 8.42 0.09 -38.36
C ASN A 384 8.35 -1.00 -37.28
N ILE A 385 7.19 -1.60 -37.06
CA ILE A 385 6.97 -2.57 -35.97
C ILE A 385 7.80 -3.84 -36.18
N PHE A 386 7.89 -4.35 -37.40
CA PHE A 386 8.62 -5.59 -37.69
C PHE A 386 10.13 -5.39 -37.80
N PHE A 387 10.61 -4.19 -38.13
CA PHE A 387 12.02 -3.99 -38.47
C PHE A 387 12.62 -2.67 -37.99
N ASN A 388 12.12 -1.52 -38.45
CA ASN A 388 12.86 -0.26 -38.31
C ASN A 388 12.99 0.18 -36.85
N THR A 389 11.94 0.02 -36.05
CA THR A 389 11.95 0.47 -34.64
C THR A 389 13.03 -0.27 -33.87
N SER A 390 13.06 -1.60 -33.90
CA SER A 390 14.11 -2.38 -33.22
C SER A 390 15.50 -2.15 -33.81
N ASN A 391 15.60 -2.02 -35.14
CA ASN A 391 16.89 -1.72 -35.79
C ASN A 391 17.51 -0.42 -35.28
N GLN A 392 16.67 0.60 -35.06
CA GLN A 392 17.09 1.89 -34.51
C GLN A 392 17.31 1.82 -33.00
N LEU A 393 16.37 1.24 -32.24
CA LEU A 393 16.37 1.19 -30.78
C LEU A 393 17.58 0.42 -30.21
N TYR A 394 18.06 -0.59 -30.93
CA TYR A 394 19.21 -1.42 -30.54
C TYR A 394 20.49 -1.13 -31.36
N ALA A 395 20.48 -0.08 -32.19
CA ALA A 395 21.59 0.30 -33.08
C ALA A 395 22.17 -0.88 -33.89
N LEU A 396 21.31 -1.71 -34.49
CA LEU A 396 21.72 -2.94 -35.18
C LEU A 396 22.36 -2.67 -36.56
N GLN A 397 22.11 -1.49 -37.13
CA GLN A 397 22.67 -1.03 -38.42
C GLN A 397 22.35 -1.97 -39.60
N LEU A 398 21.20 -2.65 -39.54
CA LEU A 398 20.75 -3.56 -40.59
C LEU A 398 20.02 -2.80 -41.69
N LYS A 399 20.07 -3.34 -42.91
CA LYS A 399 19.31 -2.82 -44.06
C LYS A 399 18.06 -3.66 -44.27
N LEU A 400 16.90 -3.03 -44.33
CA LEU A 400 15.64 -3.71 -44.64
C LEU A 400 15.72 -4.32 -46.04
N ARG A 401 15.69 -5.65 -46.11
CA ARG A 401 15.67 -6.42 -47.36
C ARG A 401 14.51 -7.40 -47.34
N PRO A 402 13.48 -7.22 -48.20
CA PRO A 402 12.34 -8.12 -48.26
C PRO A 402 12.75 -9.59 -48.42
N ILE A 403 11.98 -10.49 -47.82
CA ILE A 403 12.12 -11.94 -47.95
C ILE A 403 11.64 -12.37 -49.35
N GLU A 404 12.34 -13.28 -50.01
CA GLU A 404 11.98 -13.76 -51.35
C GLU A 404 10.64 -14.51 -51.37
N THR A 405 9.77 -14.19 -52.34
CA THR A 405 8.37 -14.66 -52.42
C THR A 405 8.22 -16.17 -52.63
N GLN A 406 9.19 -16.86 -53.26
CA GLN A 406 9.19 -18.34 -53.36
C GLN A 406 9.33 -19.03 -51.99
N ALA A 407 9.87 -18.33 -50.98
CA ALA A 407 10.04 -18.85 -49.63
C ALA A 407 8.76 -18.77 -48.78
N VAL A 408 7.78 -17.95 -49.19
CA VAL A 408 6.53 -17.64 -48.47
C VAL A 408 5.35 -18.50 -48.95
N GLY A 409 5.38 -19.00 -50.20
CA GLY A 409 4.30 -19.79 -50.80
C GLY A 409 3.96 -21.09 -50.05
N GLN A 410 4.90 -21.71 -49.32
CA GLN A 410 4.60 -22.87 -48.47
C GLN A 410 4.01 -22.50 -47.10
N PHE A 411 4.19 -21.28 -46.61
CA PHE A 411 3.62 -20.82 -45.34
C PHE A 411 2.17 -20.33 -45.46
N VAL A 412 1.75 -19.94 -46.67
CA VAL A 412 0.49 -19.21 -46.92
C VAL A 412 -0.53 -20.06 -47.72
N ASN A 413 -0.14 -21.19 -48.32
CA ASN A 413 -1.03 -22.03 -49.15
C ASN A 413 -2.12 -22.82 -48.37
N GLY A 414 -2.24 -22.65 -47.05
CA GLY A 414 -3.41 -23.10 -46.28
C GLY A 414 -4.64 -22.19 -46.41
N LEU A 415 -4.50 -21.01 -47.02
CA LEU A 415 -5.50 -19.93 -47.03
C LEU A 415 -6.61 -20.05 -48.10
N ASP A 416 -6.69 -21.16 -48.84
CA ASP A 416 -7.68 -21.30 -49.92
C ASP A 416 -8.53 -22.57 -49.78
N ARG A 417 -9.46 -22.58 -48.81
CA ARG A 417 -10.61 -23.50 -48.80
C ARG A 417 -11.87 -22.81 -48.29
N THR A 418 -12.44 -21.91 -49.09
CA THR A 418 -13.89 -21.69 -49.06
C THR A 418 -14.60 -22.93 -49.59
N ARG A 419 -14.98 -23.86 -48.70
CA ARG A 419 -16.09 -24.78 -48.98
C ARG A 419 -17.39 -24.03 -48.70
N THR A 420 -17.96 -23.47 -49.75
CA THR A 420 -19.38 -23.13 -49.85
C THR A 420 -20.23 -24.32 -49.39
N VAL A 421 -20.96 -24.16 -48.29
CA VAL A 421 -22.13 -24.97 -47.97
C VAL A 421 -23.35 -24.07 -48.20
N ASN A 422 -24.04 -24.32 -49.30
CA ASN A 422 -25.31 -23.69 -49.66
C ASN A 422 -26.44 -24.27 -48.80
N GLY A 423 -27.17 -23.39 -48.10
CA GLY A 423 -28.60 -23.48 -47.76
C GLY A 423 -29.07 -24.63 -46.85
N VAL A 424 -30.21 -24.59 -46.16
CA VAL A 424 -31.46 -23.86 -46.37
C VAL A 424 -32.31 -23.92 -45.07
N ASN A 425 -33.04 -22.83 -44.83
CA ASN A 425 -34.31 -22.66 -44.07
C ASN A 425 -34.39 -22.74 -42.54
N GLY A 426 -34.99 -21.67 -42.01
CA GLY A 426 -35.90 -21.75 -40.87
C GLY A 426 -36.24 -20.38 -40.28
N THR A 427 -37.20 -19.67 -40.91
CA THR A 427 -38.31 -18.90 -40.29
C THR A 427 -38.02 -17.99 -39.06
N LYS A 428 -38.57 -16.80 -38.89
CA LYS A 428 -39.55 -15.92 -39.55
C LYS A 428 -39.64 -14.68 -38.62
N ASP A 429 -40.28 -13.65 -39.15
CA ASP A 429 -40.95 -12.56 -38.41
C ASP A 429 -40.10 -11.41 -37.82
N VAL A 430 -40.54 -10.15 -37.76
CA VAL A 430 -41.40 -9.30 -38.61
C VAL A 430 -41.38 -7.90 -37.97
N TYR A 431 -41.29 -6.83 -38.79
CA TYR A 431 -41.72 -5.42 -38.56
C TYR A 431 -41.13 -4.57 -37.39
N HIS A 432 -40.98 -3.24 -37.42
CA HIS A 432 -41.30 -2.10 -38.31
C HIS A 432 -40.40 -0.91 -37.87
N LYS A 433 -39.69 -0.19 -38.76
CA LYS A 433 -39.99 1.09 -39.48
C LYS A 433 -40.23 2.38 -38.66
N ASN A 434 -39.44 3.39 -39.05
CA ASN A 434 -39.75 4.83 -39.27
C ASN A 434 -40.02 5.72 -38.02
N GLY A 435 -39.62 6.98 -37.92
CA GLY A 435 -38.91 7.92 -38.81
C GLY A 435 -39.19 9.39 -38.40
N VAL A 436 -38.15 10.24 -38.50
CA VAL A 436 -38.11 11.69 -38.89
C VAL A 436 -38.88 12.80 -38.12
N GLY A 437 -38.15 13.88 -37.82
CA GLY A 437 -38.55 15.31 -37.90
C GLY A 437 -38.57 16.09 -36.57
N ALA A 438 -38.21 17.38 -36.42
CA ALA A 438 -37.66 18.44 -37.28
C ALA A 438 -37.20 19.64 -36.41
N ILE A 439 -36.12 20.33 -36.85
CA ILE A 439 -35.84 21.79 -36.96
C ILE A 439 -36.53 22.80 -35.99
N ASP A 440 -35.74 23.65 -35.30
CA ASP A 440 -35.69 25.12 -35.55
C ASP A 440 -34.52 25.87 -34.86
N LYS A 441 -34.06 26.93 -35.56
CA LYS A 441 -33.01 27.92 -35.19
C LYS A 441 -33.60 29.08 -34.38
N VAL A 442 -32.76 29.89 -33.69
CA VAL A 442 -32.68 31.38 -33.81
C VAL A 442 -31.34 31.92 -33.25
N ASN A 443 -30.81 32.94 -33.93
CA ASN A 443 -29.63 33.82 -33.74
C ASN A 443 -29.61 34.61 -32.40
N GLY A 444 -28.57 35.30 -31.91
CA GLY A 444 -27.24 35.64 -32.42
C GLY A 444 -26.56 36.75 -31.58
N THR A 445 -25.31 37.04 -31.97
CA THR A 445 -24.57 38.34 -31.96
C THR A 445 -23.99 38.99 -30.68
N ASN A 446 -22.69 39.32 -30.84
CA ASN A 446 -21.89 40.47 -30.36
C ASN A 446 -21.46 40.50 -28.87
N GLY A 447 -20.22 40.87 -28.51
CA GLY A 447 -19.15 41.49 -29.29
C GLY A 447 -17.82 41.54 -28.53
N ILE A 448 -16.79 41.86 -29.31
CA ILE A 448 -15.39 42.09 -28.94
C ILE A 448 -15.26 43.44 -28.24
N ASN A 449 -14.37 43.56 -27.25
CA ASN A 449 -13.56 44.77 -27.08
C ASN A 449 -12.20 44.45 -26.44
N GLU A 450 -11.21 45.17 -26.97
CA GLU A 450 -9.78 45.05 -26.82
C GLU A 450 -9.22 46.09 -25.83
N ILE A 451 -8.08 45.74 -25.21
CA ILE A 451 -6.87 46.58 -24.98
C ILE A 451 -6.80 47.56 -23.78
N ASN A 452 -5.56 47.58 -23.22
CA ASN A 452 -4.90 48.44 -22.20
C ASN A 452 -5.10 47.99 -20.74
N GLY A 453 -4.08 47.66 -19.94
CA GLY A 453 -2.65 47.98 -19.96
C GLY A 453 -2.33 48.90 -18.78
N ASN A 454 -1.70 48.39 -17.71
CA ASN A 454 -0.55 49.01 -17.02
C ASN A 454 -0.15 48.27 -15.74
N ASN A 455 1.15 48.36 -15.48
CA ASN A 455 1.83 48.03 -14.23
C ASN A 455 1.23 48.74 -13.02
N GLY A 456 1.20 48.05 -11.88
CA GLY A 456 0.94 48.64 -10.58
C GLY A 456 1.22 47.65 -9.46
N ILE A 457 2.45 47.71 -8.91
CA ILE A 457 2.75 47.17 -7.60
C ILE A 457 1.96 48.01 -6.60
N GLU A 458 0.88 47.46 -6.04
CA GLU A 458 0.19 48.06 -4.89
C GLU A 458 0.22 47.09 -3.71
N SER A 459 0.87 47.57 -2.66
CA SER A 459 0.83 47.06 -1.31
C SER A 459 -0.61 46.98 -0.80
N THR A 460 -1.12 45.78 -0.57
CA THR A 460 -2.36 45.59 0.19
C THR A 460 -2.04 45.45 1.67
N SER A 461 -2.27 46.58 2.34
CA SER A 461 -2.62 46.78 3.74
C SER A 461 -3.18 45.55 4.48
N HIS A 462 -2.75 45.41 5.73
CA HIS A 462 -3.36 44.67 6.83
C HIS A 462 -4.88 44.48 6.66
N ALA A 463 -5.29 43.24 6.40
CA ALA A 463 -6.67 42.79 6.50
C ALA A 463 -6.87 42.06 7.83
N ASP A 464 -8.02 42.33 8.46
CA ASP A 464 -8.50 41.86 9.75
C ASP A 464 -8.15 40.42 10.14
N ALA A 465 -7.38 40.28 11.22
CA ALA A 465 -7.30 39.04 11.99
C ALA A 465 -8.48 38.96 12.98
N SER A 466 -9.67 38.55 12.53
CA SER A 466 -10.76 38.23 13.49
C SER A 466 -11.91 37.33 13.00
N LYS A 467 -11.86 36.73 11.81
CA LYS A 467 -12.87 35.72 11.42
C LYS A 467 -12.25 34.33 11.33
N SER A 468 -12.73 33.42 12.18
CA SER A 468 -12.47 31.99 12.04
C SER A 468 -12.95 31.52 10.66
N PRO A 469 -12.20 30.66 9.97
CA PRO A 469 -12.61 30.15 8.66
C PRO A 469 -13.91 29.37 8.78
N SER A 470 -14.76 29.48 7.77
CA SER A 470 -15.97 28.69 7.62
C SER A 470 -15.65 27.22 7.32
N ASP A 471 -16.58 26.33 7.63
CA ASP A 471 -16.49 24.90 7.34
C ASP A 471 -16.20 24.60 5.86
N LEU A 472 -16.76 25.40 4.95
CA LEU A 472 -16.48 25.31 3.52
C LEU A 472 -15.02 25.69 3.19
N GLU A 473 -14.49 26.74 3.80
CA GLU A 473 -13.09 27.17 3.60
C GLU A 473 -12.10 26.13 4.15
N ILE A 474 -12.40 25.55 5.32
CA ILE A 474 -11.61 24.46 5.91
C ILE A 474 -11.63 23.24 4.97
N PHE A 475 -12.81 22.84 4.51
CA PHE A 475 -12.97 21.70 3.61
C PHE A 475 -12.24 21.89 2.29
N GLU A 476 -12.41 23.02 1.60
CA GLU A 476 -11.74 23.23 0.31
C GLU A 476 -10.22 23.38 0.47
N SER A 477 -9.74 24.02 1.55
CA SER A 477 -8.31 24.06 1.87
C SER A 477 -7.73 22.65 2.07
N PHE A 478 -8.44 21.80 2.81
CA PHE A 478 -8.06 20.40 3.00
C PHE A 478 -8.05 19.63 1.68
N MET A 479 -9.08 19.80 0.84
CA MET A 479 -9.17 19.09 -0.44
C MET A 479 -8.12 19.53 -1.47
N VAL A 480 -7.62 20.77 -1.38
CA VAL A 480 -6.50 21.25 -2.20
C VAL A 480 -5.20 20.54 -1.79
N GLN A 481 -4.98 20.33 -0.50
CA GLN A 481 -3.79 19.64 0.02
C GLN A 481 -3.86 18.13 -0.18
N HIS A 482 -5.06 17.55 -0.15
CA HIS A 482 -5.30 16.11 -0.24
C HIS A 482 -6.32 15.75 -1.34
N PRO A 483 -6.00 15.98 -2.63
CA PRO A 483 -6.92 15.75 -3.75
C PRO A 483 -7.25 14.26 -3.98
N GLU A 484 -6.47 13.34 -3.42
CA GLU A 484 -6.65 11.90 -3.49
C GLU A 484 -7.80 11.36 -2.63
N ILE A 485 -8.31 12.17 -1.69
CA ILE A 485 -9.33 11.77 -0.73
C ILE A 485 -10.69 11.60 -1.42
N LYS A 486 -11.27 10.42 -1.25
CA LYS A 486 -12.54 9.99 -1.87
C LYS A 486 -13.68 9.89 -0.85
N PHE A 487 -13.36 9.65 0.41
CA PHE A 487 -14.34 9.44 1.47
C PHE A 487 -13.98 10.19 2.75
N LEU A 488 -15.01 10.75 3.41
CA LEU A 488 -14.93 11.32 4.75
C LEU A 488 -15.55 10.35 5.77
N ARG A 489 -14.78 9.94 6.77
CA ARG A 489 -15.24 9.18 7.94
C ARG A 489 -15.62 10.19 9.01
N VAL A 490 -16.91 10.34 9.28
CA VAL A 490 -17.39 11.14 10.42
C VAL A 490 -17.55 10.21 11.61
N GLN A 491 -16.76 10.41 12.66
CA GLN A 491 -16.60 9.46 13.76
C GLN A 491 -16.82 10.07 15.15
N PHE A 492 -17.26 9.27 16.11
CA PHE A 492 -17.42 9.66 17.51
C PHE A 492 -17.09 8.46 18.41
N VAL A 493 -16.75 8.71 19.67
CA VAL A 493 -16.45 7.67 20.66
C VAL A 493 -17.64 7.47 21.57
N ASP A 494 -18.05 6.21 21.77
CA ASP A 494 -19.14 5.86 22.67
C ASP A 494 -18.67 5.64 24.13
N TYR A 495 -19.63 5.32 25.02
CA TYR A 495 -19.36 5.09 26.43
C TYR A 495 -18.53 3.82 26.75
N CYS A 496 -18.39 2.91 25.78
CA CYS A 496 -17.51 1.74 25.86
C CYS A 496 -16.16 1.98 25.20
N SER A 497 -15.79 3.23 24.93
CA SER A 497 -14.53 3.62 24.28
C SER A 497 -14.39 3.11 22.84
N ILE A 498 -15.50 2.83 22.14
CA ILE A 498 -15.50 2.36 20.76
C ILE A 498 -15.69 3.55 19.81
N THR A 499 -14.77 3.72 18.86
CA THR A 499 -14.94 4.63 17.73
C THR A 499 -16.02 4.11 16.79
N ARG A 500 -17.12 4.83 16.67
CA ARG A 500 -18.24 4.56 15.77
C ARG A 500 -18.25 5.61 14.66
N LEU A 501 -18.65 5.23 13.45
CA LEU A 501 -18.56 6.14 12.30
C LEU A 501 -19.63 5.96 11.21
N ARG A 502 -19.70 6.97 10.35
CA ARG A 502 -20.37 6.97 9.04
C ARG A 502 -19.37 7.40 7.97
N ILE A 503 -19.46 6.78 6.80
CA ILE A 503 -18.57 7.09 5.67
C ILE A 503 -19.38 7.81 4.61
N LEU A 504 -18.94 9.01 4.22
CA LEU A 504 -19.56 9.84 3.20
C LEU A 504 -18.64 9.95 1.99
N PRO A 505 -19.14 9.80 0.76
CA PRO A 505 -18.38 10.19 -0.43
C PRO A 505 -18.08 11.70 -0.41
N ILE A 506 -16.85 12.10 -0.73
CA ILE A 506 -16.43 13.52 -0.70
C ILE A 506 -17.28 14.40 -1.62
N LYS A 507 -17.76 13.85 -2.75
CA LYS A 507 -18.72 14.56 -3.62
C LYS A 507 -20.01 14.94 -2.90
N TYR A 508 -20.53 14.05 -2.04
CA TYR A 508 -21.72 14.32 -1.25
C TYR A 508 -21.44 15.39 -0.20
N VAL A 509 -20.30 15.32 0.48
CA VAL A 509 -19.84 16.34 1.45
C VAL A 509 -19.74 17.72 0.79
N ARG A 510 -19.12 17.80 -0.38
CA ARG A 510 -19.00 19.06 -1.14
C ARG A 510 -20.38 19.62 -1.51
N ASN A 511 -21.31 18.80 -1.96
CA ASN A 511 -22.65 19.26 -2.32
C ASN A 511 -23.39 19.86 -1.11
N LEU A 512 -23.28 19.24 0.08
CA LEU A 512 -23.87 19.78 1.31
C LEU A 512 -23.31 21.17 1.65
N LEU A 513 -22.00 21.33 1.58
CA LEU A 513 -21.32 22.57 1.96
C LEU A 513 -21.47 23.69 0.90
N CYS A 514 -21.36 23.36 -0.38
CA CYS A 514 -21.36 24.33 -1.48
C CYS A 514 -22.77 24.69 -1.96
N ASP A 515 -23.58 23.68 -2.29
CA ASP A 515 -24.85 23.86 -2.98
C ASP A 515 -25.98 24.10 -2.00
N GLU A 516 -26.06 23.26 -0.96
CA GLU A 516 -27.10 23.33 0.06
C GLU A 516 -26.77 24.32 1.18
N LYS A 517 -25.47 24.61 1.39
CA LYS A 517 -24.94 25.49 2.43
C LYS A 517 -25.40 25.10 3.83
N VAL A 518 -25.34 23.79 4.11
CA VAL A 518 -25.69 23.18 5.39
C VAL A 518 -24.51 22.44 5.98
N ASP A 519 -24.53 22.26 7.30
CA ASP A 519 -23.52 21.48 8.01
C ASP A 519 -23.53 20.01 7.55
N VAL A 520 -22.37 19.36 7.63
CA VAL A 520 -22.24 17.93 7.31
C VAL A 520 -22.82 17.10 8.46
N SER A 521 -24.14 16.93 8.44
CA SER A 521 -24.89 16.24 9.50
C SER A 521 -25.64 15.02 8.96
N ILE A 522 -25.59 13.91 9.69
CA ILE A 522 -26.12 12.61 9.26
C ILE A 522 -26.97 12.00 10.36
N GLY A 523 -28.14 11.45 10.02
CA GLY A 523 -28.97 10.73 10.97
C GLY A 523 -28.27 9.48 11.55
N ILE A 524 -28.39 9.28 12.86
CA ILE A 524 -27.87 8.10 13.56
C ILE A 524 -28.92 7.49 14.50
N THR A 525 -28.75 6.21 14.82
CA THR A 525 -29.65 5.50 15.75
C THR A 525 -29.58 6.09 17.15
N ASN A 526 -30.71 6.24 17.82
CA ASN A 526 -30.78 6.74 19.20
C ASN A 526 -30.10 5.82 20.21
N SER A 527 -29.89 4.56 19.86
CA SER A 527 -29.19 3.62 20.71
C SER A 527 -27.67 3.72 20.59
N CYS A 528 -27.11 4.59 19.74
CA CYS A 528 -25.67 4.62 19.45
C CYS A 528 -24.75 4.79 20.66
N LEU A 529 -25.23 5.42 21.73
CA LEU A 529 -24.51 5.62 23.00
C LEU A 529 -24.89 4.62 24.09
N THR A 530 -25.87 3.75 23.83
CA THR A 530 -26.43 2.78 24.79
C THR A 530 -26.28 1.34 24.32
N LEU A 531 -25.28 1.08 23.48
CA LEU A 531 -24.95 -0.25 22.95
C LEU A 531 -23.66 -0.74 23.57
N THR A 532 -23.66 -1.98 24.04
CA THR A 532 -22.45 -2.67 24.46
C THR A 532 -21.54 -2.93 23.25
N PRO A 533 -20.29 -3.40 23.46
CA PRO A 533 -19.38 -3.75 22.37
C PRO A 533 -19.89 -4.82 21.39
N VAL A 534 -20.94 -5.57 21.75
CA VAL A 534 -21.54 -6.62 20.91
C VAL A 534 -22.93 -6.23 20.40
N ASP A 535 -23.21 -4.92 20.35
CA ASP A 535 -24.47 -4.32 19.90
C ASP A 535 -25.71 -4.81 20.68
N HIS A 536 -25.52 -5.21 21.93
CA HIS A 536 -26.63 -5.40 22.87
C HIS A 536 -27.02 -4.06 23.49
N ARG A 537 -28.31 -3.75 23.52
CA ARG A 537 -28.80 -2.51 24.12
C ARG A 537 -28.99 -2.70 25.62
N ILE A 538 -28.56 -1.73 26.41
CA ILE A 538 -28.83 -1.71 27.84
C ILE A 538 -30.20 -1.08 28.12
N ASP A 539 -31.08 -1.82 28.79
CA ASP A 539 -32.47 -1.40 29.06
C ASP A 539 -32.59 -0.36 30.19
N SER A 540 -31.61 -0.30 31.09
CA SER A 540 -31.61 0.65 32.22
C SER A 540 -31.46 2.11 31.80
N VAL A 541 -31.06 2.37 30.55
CA VAL A 541 -30.99 3.71 29.96
C VAL A 541 -31.94 3.78 28.77
N SER A 542 -33.01 4.56 28.91
CA SER A 542 -33.90 4.83 27.79
C SER A 542 -33.16 5.65 26.72
N PRO A 543 -33.20 5.27 25.43
CA PRO A 543 -32.85 6.16 24.34
C PRO A 543 -33.89 7.27 24.31
N ARG A 544 -33.70 8.29 25.14
CA ARG A 544 -34.55 9.48 25.20
C ARG A 544 -34.68 10.05 23.78
N GLY A 545 -35.94 10.20 23.33
CA GLY A 545 -36.49 11.15 22.34
C GLY A 545 -35.84 11.34 20.96
N GLY A 546 -36.68 11.48 19.92
CA GLY A 546 -36.36 12.12 18.62
C GLY A 546 -35.31 11.45 17.74
N SER A 547 -35.17 11.85 16.48
CA SER A 547 -34.04 11.44 15.63
C SER A 547 -32.76 12.17 16.04
N ARG A 548 -31.63 11.47 16.19
CA ARG A 548 -30.32 12.11 16.45
C ARG A 548 -29.53 12.32 15.17
N SER A 549 -28.70 13.34 15.15
CA SER A 549 -27.72 13.55 14.09
C SER A 549 -26.30 13.54 14.62
N LEU A 550 -25.38 13.12 13.75
CA LEU A 550 -23.94 13.21 13.92
C LEU A 550 -23.44 14.29 12.97
N THR A 551 -22.94 15.39 13.53
CA THR A 551 -22.43 16.53 12.78
C THR A 551 -20.91 16.50 12.78
N ALA A 552 -20.28 16.58 11.61
CA ALA A 552 -18.83 16.58 11.47
C ALA A 552 -18.23 17.89 11.96
N VAL A 553 -17.11 17.81 12.68
CA VAL A 553 -16.27 18.94 13.07
C VAL A 553 -15.15 19.04 12.04
N LEU A 554 -15.35 19.83 10.97
CA LEU A 554 -14.42 19.83 9.83
C LEU A 554 -13.02 20.33 10.18
N SER A 555 -12.87 21.15 11.21
CA SER A 555 -11.56 21.57 11.72
C SER A 555 -10.71 20.40 12.26
N SER A 556 -11.31 19.24 12.54
CA SER A 556 -10.62 18.03 12.98
C SER A 556 -10.28 17.07 11.82
N MET A 557 -10.49 17.50 10.56
CA MET A 557 -10.23 16.67 9.39
C MET A 557 -8.74 16.33 9.25
N ARG A 558 -8.43 15.04 9.11
CA ARG A 558 -7.08 14.50 8.88
C ARG A 558 -7.10 13.37 7.85
N PRO A 559 -6.11 13.24 6.95
CA PRO A 559 -6.05 12.09 6.04
C PRO A 559 -5.79 10.78 6.80
N GLY A 560 -6.13 9.67 6.16
CA GLY A 560 -6.00 8.34 6.73
C GLY A 560 -7.26 7.84 7.45
N PRO A 561 -7.17 6.68 8.14
CA PRO A 561 -6.01 5.82 8.30
C PRO A 561 -5.71 4.96 7.05
N CYS A 562 -6.64 4.91 6.09
CA CYS A 562 -6.47 4.22 4.82
C CYS A 562 -6.30 5.21 3.66
N HIS A 563 -5.59 4.82 2.61
CA HIS A 563 -5.44 5.64 1.41
C HIS A 563 -6.80 5.99 0.78
N GLY A 564 -6.99 7.27 0.44
CA GLY A 564 -8.23 7.80 -0.12
C GLY A 564 -9.35 8.06 0.91
N TYR A 565 -9.06 7.94 2.20
CA TYR A 565 -9.99 8.28 3.29
C TYR A 565 -9.42 9.42 4.13
N ALA A 566 -10.30 10.29 4.60
CA ALA A 566 -10.02 11.23 5.69
C ALA A 566 -10.98 10.96 6.85
N SER A 567 -10.57 11.31 8.06
CA SER A 567 -11.39 11.26 9.27
C SER A 567 -11.72 12.67 9.75
N ALA A 568 -12.95 12.89 10.19
CA ALA A 568 -13.33 14.02 11.02
C ALA A 568 -14.03 13.51 12.26
N GLN A 569 -13.74 14.11 13.41
CA GLN A 569 -14.53 13.89 14.61
C GLN A 569 -15.93 14.48 14.43
N GLY A 570 -16.88 13.93 15.16
CA GLY A 570 -18.27 14.33 15.08
C GLY A 570 -18.88 14.50 16.47
N GLU A 571 -19.84 15.40 16.52
CA GLU A 571 -20.61 15.70 17.72
C GLU A 571 -22.07 15.35 17.50
N LEU A 572 -22.68 14.76 18.53
CA LEU A 572 -24.06 14.33 18.48
C LEU A 572 -24.98 15.49 18.84
N HIS A 573 -26.06 15.63 18.08
CA HIS A 573 -27.04 16.71 18.23
C HIS A 573 -28.46 16.15 18.34
N ASN A 574 -29.32 16.92 19.02
CA ASN A 574 -30.75 16.72 19.10
C ASN A 574 -31.44 17.07 17.76
N PRO A 575 -32.71 16.67 17.55
CA PRO A 575 -33.44 17.00 16.32
C PRO A 575 -33.54 18.50 16.01
N ASP A 576 -33.45 19.36 17.03
CA ASP A 576 -33.46 20.83 16.90
C ASP A 576 -32.06 21.43 16.67
N ASN A 577 -31.06 20.56 16.39
CA ASN A 577 -29.65 20.89 16.22
C ASN A 577 -28.96 21.46 17.47
N SER A 578 -29.58 21.36 18.66
CA SER A 578 -28.88 21.65 19.91
C SER A 578 -27.88 20.52 20.25
N PRO A 579 -26.73 20.83 20.89
CA PRO A 579 -25.79 19.80 21.31
C PRO A 579 -26.44 18.75 22.22
N LEU A 580 -26.07 17.48 22.05
CA LEU A 580 -26.55 16.41 22.91
C LEU A 580 -25.74 16.36 24.21
N ASP A 581 -26.41 16.58 25.35
CA ASP A 581 -25.78 16.65 26.69
C ASP A 581 -25.00 15.39 27.13
N VAL A 582 -25.22 14.26 26.46
CA VAL A 582 -24.54 12.98 26.71
C VAL A 582 -23.46 12.65 25.67
N CYS A 583 -23.08 13.60 24.81
CA CYS A 583 -21.99 13.40 23.86
C CYS A 583 -20.63 13.61 24.55
N PRO A 584 -19.73 12.59 24.59
CA PRO A 584 -18.44 12.70 25.27
C PRO A 584 -17.57 13.88 24.83
N ARG A 585 -17.44 14.07 23.51
CA ARG A 585 -16.61 15.15 22.94
C ARG A 585 -17.17 16.55 23.27
N THR A 586 -18.49 16.72 23.15
CA THR A 586 -19.19 17.94 23.57
C THR A 586 -18.96 18.23 25.04
N ASN A 587 -19.02 17.22 25.91
CA ASN A 587 -18.81 17.39 27.34
C ASN A 587 -17.41 17.93 27.67
N LEU A 588 -16.36 17.37 27.04
CA LEU A 588 -15.00 17.90 27.16
C LEU A 588 -14.91 19.35 26.66
N ARG A 589 -15.50 19.65 25.50
CA ARG A 589 -15.51 21.00 24.94
C ARG A 589 -16.11 22.01 25.92
N ASP A 590 -17.24 21.68 26.52
CA ASP A 590 -17.96 22.58 27.42
C ASP A 590 -17.16 22.83 28.71
N ILE A 591 -16.48 21.82 29.23
CA ILE A 591 -15.57 21.95 30.39
C ILE A 591 -14.37 22.82 30.06
N VAL A 592 -13.74 22.64 28.90
CA VAL A 592 -12.62 23.49 28.45
C VAL A 592 -13.08 24.93 28.26
N ASN A 593 -14.26 25.16 27.70
CA ASN A 593 -14.84 26.50 27.56
C ASN A 593 -15.15 27.13 28.93
N ARG A 594 -15.64 26.34 29.90
CA ARG A 594 -15.83 26.82 31.27
C ARG A 594 -14.50 27.23 31.90
N ALA A 595 -13.43 26.47 31.70
CA ALA A 595 -12.11 26.79 32.21
C ALA A 595 -11.57 28.12 31.67
N LYS A 596 -11.79 28.39 30.37
CA LYS A 596 -11.43 29.67 29.73
C LYS A 596 -12.06 30.87 30.43
N ASN A 597 -13.29 30.75 30.92
CA ASN A 597 -13.96 31.82 31.69
C ASN A 597 -13.27 32.15 33.02
N HIS A 598 -12.39 31.26 33.50
CA HIS A 598 -11.56 31.45 34.68
C HIS A 598 -10.09 31.76 34.32
N GLY A 599 -9.80 32.09 33.06
CA GLY A 599 -8.44 32.43 32.61
C GLY A 599 -7.51 31.22 32.47
N LEU A 600 -8.07 30.01 32.36
CA LEU A 600 -7.32 28.77 32.25
C LEU A 600 -7.43 28.21 30.83
N GLU A 601 -6.29 27.93 30.24
CA GLU A 601 -6.14 27.19 28.98
C GLU A 601 -5.10 26.10 29.21
N PHE A 602 -5.23 24.99 28.49
CA PHE A 602 -4.46 23.78 28.76
C PHE A 602 -3.69 23.32 27.53
N LEU A 603 -2.54 22.72 27.76
CA LEU A 603 -1.91 21.81 26.82
C LEU A 603 -1.90 20.40 27.42
N VAL A 604 -2.26 19.43 26.60
CA VAL A 604 -2.37 18.01 26.91
C VAL A 604 -1.46 17.23 25.96
N GLY A 605 -0.54 16.45 26.50
CA GLY A 605 0.29 15.49 25.77
C GLY A 605 0.00 14.07 26.23
N PHE A 606 0.20 13.09 25.36
CA PHE A 606 0.00 11.68 25.67
C PHE A 606 1.26 10.87 25.37
N GLU A 607 1.65 10.01 26.30
CA GLU A 607 2.58 8.90 26.05
C GLU A 607 1.74 7.64 25.94
N ILE A 608 1.67 7.02 24.76
CA ILE A 608 0.89 5.80 24.56
C ILE A 608 1.78 4.59 24.39
N GLU A 609 1.51 3.56 25.18
CA GLU A 609 2.20 2.28 25.08
C GLU A 609 1.35 1.29 24.28
N VAL A 610 1.97 0.64 23.30
CA VAL A 610 1.33 -0.30 22.38
C VAL A 610 2.16 -1.59 22.33
N ILE A 611 1.48 -2.75 22.37
CA ILE A 611 2.14 -4.04 22.12
C ILE A 611 1.77 -4.55 20.74
N PHE A 612 2.78 -4.90 19.94
CA PHE A 612 2.57 -5.62 18.68
C PHE A 612 2.64 -7.13 18.91
N MET A 613 1.65 -7.83 18.36
CA MET A 613 1.45 -9.27 18.51
C MET A 613 1.16 -9.92 17.16
N LYS A 614 1.31 -11.24 17.07
CA LYS A 614 0.93 -12.04 15.91
C LYS A 614 -0.29 -12.90 16.24
N GLY A 615 -1.30 -12.86 15.36
CA GLY A 615 -2.43 -13.78 15.42
C GLY A 615 -2.00 -15.19 15.01
N THR A 616 -2.39 -16.20 15.78
CA THR A 616 -2.18 -17.62 15.50
C THR A 616 -3.41 -18.42 15.94
N LEU A 617 -3.39 -19.73 15.70
CA LEU A 617 -4.38 -20.66 16.23
C LEU A 617 -3.77 -21.46 17.39
N ASN A 618 -4.56 -21.66 18.45
CA ASN A 618 -4.28 -22.63 19.50
C ASN A 618 -4.59 -24.07 19.03
N GLU A 619 -4.26 -25.06 19.87
CA GLU A 619 -4.49 -26.50 19.58
C GLU A 619 -5.95 -26.84 19.28
N ASP A 620 -6.90 -26.07 19.80
CA ASP A 620 -8.33 -26.20 19.58
C ASP A 620 -8.87 -25.39 18.38
N ASN A 621 -7.98 -24.82 17.57
CA ASN A 621 -8.26 -23.90 16.46
C ASN A 621 -8.93 -22.58 16.87
N THR A 622 -8.83 -22.16 18.12
CA THR A 622 -9.25 -20.80 18.53
C THR A 622 -8.17 -19.78 18.17
N HIS A 623 -8.59 -18.58 17.75
CA HIS A 623 -7.66 -17.50 17.45
C HIS A 623 -7.07 -16.94 18.75
N VAL A 624 -5.74 -16.83 18.78
CA VAL A 624 -5.01 -16.26 19.91
C VAL A 624 -3.91 -15.33 19.42
N TYR A 625 -3.46 -14.45 20.31
CA TYR A 625 -2.37 -13.51 20.02
C TYR A 625 -1.15 -13.87 20.85
N VAL A 626 -0.01 -13.97 20.18
CA VAL A 626 1.29 -14.27 20.79
C VAL A 626 2.29 -13.15 20.50
N PRO A 627 3.36 -12.99 21.30
CA PRO A 627 4.44 -12.07 20.97
C PRO A 627 5.00 -12.28 19.56
N LEU A 628 5.55 -11.21 18.95
CA LEU A 628 6.16 -11.32 17.64
C LEU A 628 7.36 -12.29 17.67
N PRO A 629 7.58 -13.11 16.62
CA PRO A 629 8.76 -13.96 16.52
C PRO A 629 10.05 -13.15 16.65
N GLY A 630 10.99 -13.62 17.48
CA GLY A 630 12.30 -12.97 17.67
C GLY A 630 12.33 -11.82 18.69
N SER A 631 11.19 -11.49 19.31
CA SER A 631 11.10 -10.44 20.34
C SER A 631 11.58 -10.87 21.74
N ASP A 632 12.11 -12.08 21.92
CA ASP A 632 12.52 -12.62 23.23
C ASP A 632 13.61 -11.80 23.93
N SER A 633 14.42 -11.08 23.14
CA SER A 633 15.50 -10.21 23.62
C SER A 633 15.07 -8.75 23.85
N HIS A 634 13.78 -8.45 23.69
CA HIS A 634 13.22 -7.11 23.88
C HIS A 634 13.38 -6.63 25.31
N CYS A 635 13.97 -5.46 25.49
CA CYS A 635 13.92 -4.70 26.73
C CYS A 635 13.90 -3.18 26.48
N TRP A 636 13.65 -2.43 27.56
CA TRP A 636 13.51 -0.98 27.54
C TRP A 636 14.70 -0.29 26.86
N GLY A 637 14.40 0.59 25.88
CA GLY A 637 15.41 1.35 25.16
C GLY A 637 16.43 0.51 24.38
N SER A 638 16.18 -0.78 24.14
CA SER A 638 17.17 -1.68 23.55
C SER A 638 17.15 -1.69 22.02
N ASN A 639 18.35 -1.70 21.41
CA ASN A 639 18.48 -1.89 19.97
C ASN A 639 17.98 -3.27 19.50
N ASN A 640 17.98 -4.27 20.37
CA ASN A 640 17.51 -5.62 20.04
C ASN A 640 15.99 -5.67 19.75
N ALA A 641 15.22 -4.76 20.31
CA ALA A 641 13.80 -4.61 19.99
C ALA A 641 13.55 -4.02 18.58
N LEU A 642 14.59 -3.43 17.97
CA LEU A 642 14.54 -2.72 16.68
C LEU A 642 14.92 -3.62 15.51
N SER A 643 14.27 -4.78 15.40
CA SER A 643 14.45 -5.65 14.22
C SER A 643 14.06 -4.91 12.92
N PRO A 644 14.63 -5.27 11.76
CA PRO A 644 14.26 -4.65 10.49
C PRO A 644 12.75 -4.68 10.20
N ALA A 645 12.06 -5.75 10.61
CA ALA A 645 10.60 -5.86 10.47
C ALA A 645 9.84 -4.82 11.31
N VAL A 646 10.30 -4.59 12.56
CA VAL A 646 9.73 -3.56 13.43
C VAL A 646 10.00 -2.18 12.86
N ILE A 647 11.24 -1.89 12.43
CA ILE A 647 11.59 -0.60 11.84
C ILE A 647 10.70 -0.29 10.63
N ASN A 648 10.51 -1.24 9.71
CA ASN A 648 9.65 -1.01 8.54
C ASN A 648 8.20 -0.66 8.92
N VAL A 649 7.65 -1.32 9.95
CA VAL A 649 6.30 -1.03 10.44
C VAL A 649 6.25 0.34 11.13
N MET A 650 7.27 0.69 11.91
CA MET A 650 7.37 1.98 12.57
C MET A 650 7.53 3.12 11.57
N ASP A 651 8.37 2.98 10.55
CA ASP A 651 8.57 3.98 9.51
C ASP A 651 7.25 4.28 8.78
N GLU A 652 6.47 3.24 8.42
CA GLU A 652 5.15 3.43 7.79
C GLU A 652 4.13 4.07 8.74
N ILE A 653 4.16 3.72 10.04
CA ILE A 653 3.32 4.39 11.05
C ILE A 653 3.67 5.88 11.12
N ILE A 654 4.96 6.20 11.25
CA ILE A 654 5.45 7.58 11.43
C ILE A 654 5.13 8.41 10.19
N GLU A 655 5.37 7.87 8.99
CA GLU A 655 5.04 8.53 7.72
C GLU A 655 3.55 8.87 7.65
N LYS A 656 2.68 7.91 7.96
CA LYS A 656 1.22 8.14 7.94
C LYS A 656 0.73 9.09 9.03
N LEU A 657 1.38 9.09 10.20
CA LEU A 657 1.09 10.07 11.25
C LEU A 657 1.47 11.48 10.80
N SER A 658 2.66 11.64 10.19
CA SER A 658 3.12 12.93 9.68
C SER A 658 2.23 13.42 8.52
N ASP A 659 1.83 12.53 7.60
CA ASP A 659 0.82 12.84 6.55
C ASP A 659 -0.51 13.32 7.17
N ALA A 660 -0.90 12.74 8.31
CA ALA A 660 -2.07 13.14 9.08
C ALA A 660 -1.87 14.43 9.89
N GLY A 661 -0.72 15.08 9.79
CA GLY A 661 -0.34 16.28 10.55
C GLY A 661 -0.10 16.00 12.03
N ILE A 662 0.40 14.80 12.36
CA ILE A 662 0.73 14.34 13.71
C ILE A 662 2.23 14.00 13.73
N ASP A 663 3.05 14.97 14.10
CA ASP A 663 4.49 14.78 14.24
C ASP A 663 4.81 14.27 15.65
N LEU A 664 5.32 13.03 15.74
CA LEU A 664 5.73 12.45 17.02
C LEU A 664 6.97 13.14 17.58
N GLU A 665 6.99 13.34 18.90
CA GLU A 665 8.17 13.89 19.58
C GLU A 665 9.26 12.82 19.75
N GLN A 666 8.86 11.61 20.16
CA GLN A 666 9.72 10.44 20.22
C GLN A 666 8.89 9.15 20.11
N TRP A 667 9.58 8.05 19.85
CA TRP A 667 9.08 6.70 20.11
C TRP A 667 10.26 5.82 20.55
N HIS A 668 10.01 4.79 21.36
CA HIS A 668 11.06 3.86 21.78
C HIS A 668 10.53 2.50 22.20
N PRO A 669 11.38 1.45 22.22
CA PRO A 669 11.05 0.19 22.87
C PRO A 669 10.78 0.39 24.36
N GLU A 670 9.67 -0.17 24.81
CA GLU A 670 9.31 -0.22 26.22
C GLU A 670 9.64 -1.60 26.83
N SER A 671 9.21 -1.82 28.07
CA SER A 671 9.79 -2.83 28.95
C SER A 671 9.16 -4.23 28.81
N ALA A 672 7.99 -4.36 28.18
CA ALA A 672 7.39 -5.63 27.81
C ALA A 672 7.75 -6.06 26.39
N THR A 673 7.70 -7.36 26.14
CA THR A 673 8.02 -7.96 24.85
C THR A 673 7.09 -7.44 23.75
N GLY A 674 7.67 -6.82 22.70
CA GLY A 674 6.90 -6.23 21.60
C GLY A 674 6.22 -4.90 21.95
N GLN A 675 6.54 -4.31 23.10
CA GLN A 675 5.99 -3.04 23.57
C GLN A 675 6.79 -1.85 23.09
N PHE A 676 6.11 -0.81 22.63
CA PHE A 676 6.68 0.45 22.22
C PHE A 676 5.84 1.60 22.76
N GLU A 677 6.51 2.69 23.09
CA GLU A 677 5.86 3.94 23.47
C GLU A 677 5.93 4.94 22.32
N PHE A 678 4.84 5.69 22.11
CA PHE A 678 4.76 6.81 21.18
C PHE A 678 4.39 8.08 21.97
N VAL A 679 5.22 9.10 21.87
CA VAL A 679 5.02 10.38 22.57
C VAL A 679 4.43 11.39 21.58
N LEU A 680 3.19 11.78 21.86
CA LEU A 680 2.37 12.63 21.00
C LEU A 680 2.58 14.11 21.35
N PRO A 681 2.46 15.02 20.37
CA PRO A 681 2.67 16.45 20.59
C PRO A 681 1.63 17.02 21.56
N ALA A 682 2.08 17.92 22.45
CA ALA A 682 1.18 18.61 23.37
C ALA A 682 0.26 19.59 22.64
N CYS A 683 -1.05 19.39 22.76
CA CYS A 683 -2.08 20.16 22.05
C CYS A 683 -3.20 20.64 22.98
N ALA A 684 -4.09 21.51 22.50
CA ALA A 684 -5.31 21.84 23.23
C ALA A 684 -6.14 20.57 23.52
N PRO A 685 -6.93 20.47 24.61
CA PRO A 685 -7.45 19.18 25.09
C PRO A 685 -8.29 18.39 24.07
N LEU A 686 -9.15 19.06 23.28
CA LEU A 686 -9.92 18.41 22.22
C LEU A 686 -9.00 17.88 21.12
N GLU A 687 -8.05 18.71 20.68
CA GLU A 687 -7.09 18.34 19.63
C GLU A 687 -6.21 17.18 20.07
N ALA A 688 -5.71 17.19 21.31
CA ALA A 688 -4.91 16.10 21.86
C ALA A 688 -5.70 14.78 21.90
N ALA A 689 -6.98 14.82 22.29
CA ALA A 689 -7.86 13.66 22.27
C ALA A 689 -8.14 13.16 20.84
N ASP A 690 -8.36 14.07 19.90
CA ASP A 690 -8.62 13.77 18.49
C ASP A 690 -7.38 13.13 17.83
N ILE A 691 -6.19 13.69 18.08
CA ILE A 691 -4.88 13.16 17.67
C ILE A 691 -4.67 11.76 18.26
N LEU A 692 -4.89 11.58 19.56
CA LEU A 692 -4.74 10.28 20.21
C LEU A 692 -5.58 9.19 19.52
N LEU A 693 -6.84 9.48 19.20
CA LEU A 693 -7.72 8.54 18.51
C LEU A 693 -7.25 8.23 17.09
N GLN A 694 -6.86 9.26 16.33
CA GLN A 694 -6.34 9.08 14.97
C GLN A 694 -5.04 8.27 14.97
N THR A 695 -4.14 8.54 15.94
CA THR A 695 -2.89 7.79 16.10
C THR A 695 -3.15 6.30 16.35
N ARG A 696 -4.07 5.97 17.28
CA ARG A 696 -4.44 4.58 17.56
C ARG A 696 -4.98 3.87 16.31
N GLU A 697 -5.81 4.54 15.52
CA GLU A 697 -6.35 3.98 14.29
C GLU A 697 -5.29 3.77 13.21
N ILE A 698 -4.34 4.71 13.05
CA ILE A 698 -3.23 4.58 12.10
C ILE A 698 -2.33 3.41 12.50
N ILE A 699 -1.89 3.35 13.77
CA ILE A 699 -1.07 2.26 14.29
C ILE A 699 -1.75 0.91 14.07
N ALA A 700 -3.03 0.78 14.44
CA ALA A 700 -3.78 -0.45 14.28
C ALA A 700 -3.97 -0.84 12.81
N THR A 701 -4.12 0.14 11.91
CA THR A 701 -4.29 -0.09 10.47
C THR A 701 -3.00 -0.58 9.85
N VAL A 702 -1.87 0.10 10.10
CA VAL A 702 -0.56 -0.31 9.58
C VAL A 702 -0.19 -1.69 10.12
N ALA A 703 -0.27 -1.92 11.42
CA ALA A 703 0.02 -3.23 12.01
C ALA A 703 -0.78 -4.35 11.30
N ARG A 704 -2.07 -4.13 11.05
CA ARG A 704 -2.93 -5.10 10.36
C ARG A 704 -2.48 -5.37 8.92
N THR A 705 -2.02 -4.36 8.18
CA THR A 705 -1.50 -4.56 6.81
C THR A 705 -0.23 -5.42 6.77
N HIS A 706 0.54 -5.44 7.86
CA HIS A 706 1.71 -6.31 8.05
C HIS A 706 1.38 -7.66 8.71
N GLY A 707 0.09 -7.99 8.86
CA GLY A 707 -0.36 -9.22 9.50
C GLY A 707 -0.13 -9.27 11.01
N TRP A 708 0.08 -8.12 11.64
CA TRP A 708 0.25 -7.96 13.08
C TRP A 708 -1.01 -7.40 13.72
N ARG A 709 -1.07 -7.52 15.05
CA ARG A 709 -2.08 -6.89 15.90
C ARG A 709 -1.37 -5.88 16.81
N ALA A 710 -1.70 -4.61 16.68
CA ALA A 710 -1.40 -3.62 17.70
C ALA A 710 -2.49 -3.68 18.76
N THR A 711 -2.12 -3.76 20.04
CA THR A 711 -3.08 -3.74 21.15
C THR A 711 -2.70 -2.75 22.24
N LEU A 712 -3.73 -2.11 22.77
CA LEU A 712 -3.70 -1.20 23.92
C LEU A 712 -4.17 -1.87 25.22
N HIS A 713 -4.34 -3.19 25.21
CA HIS A 713 -4.77 -3.95 26.37
C HIS A 713 -3.83 -3.70 27.56
N PRO A 714 -4.30 -3.25 28.74
CA PRO A 714 -3.44 -2.79 29.84
C PRO A 714 -2.46 -3.84 30.38
N LYS A 715 -2.83 -5.13 30.31
CA LYS A 715 -1.96 -6.25 30.72
C LYS A 715 -2.12 -7.49 29.81
N PRO A 716 -1.64 -7.48 28.55
CA PRO A 716 -1.90 -8.57 27.61
C PRO A 716 -1.00 -9.78 27.86
N LEU A 717 0.18 -9.54 28.44
CA LEU A 717 1.16 -10.56 28.83
C LEU A 717 1.21 -10.63 30.37
N PRO A 718 0.62 -11.66 31.01
CA PRO A 718 0.47 -11.71 32.47
C PRO A 718 1.76 -11.51 33.27
N ASN A 719 2.89 -12.01 32.75
CA ASN A 719 4.19 -11.99 33.43
C ASN A 719 5.13 -10.86 32.95
N LYS A 720 4.62 -9.85 32.23
CA LYS A 720 5.39 -8.71 31.73
C LYS A 720 4.79 -7.40 32.22
N LEU A 721 5.45 -6.27 32.01
CA LEU A 721 4.90 -4.95 32.34
C LEU A 721 3.64 -4.65 31.52
N GLY A 722 2.78 -3.77 32.05
CA GLY A 722 1.52 -3.40 31.41
C GLY A 722 1.68 -2.23 30.44
N THR A 723 0.62 -1.89 29.69
CA THR A 723 0.57 -0.74 28.78
C THR A 723 -0.21 0.43 29.39
N GLY A 724 0.42 1.59 29.51
CA GLY A 724 -0.18 2.86 29.94
C GLY A 724 -0.58 3.80 28.80
N ALA A 725 -1.29 4.87 29.18
CA ALA A 725 -1.52 6.05 28.36
C ALA A 725 -1.37 7.30 29.23
N HIS A 726 -0.12 7.64 29.62
CA HIS A 726 0.13 8.75 30.55
C HIS A 726 -0.35 10.07 29.96
N VAL A 727 -0.90 10.94 30.81
CA VAL A 727 -1.43 12.24 30.41
C VAL A 727 -0.60 13.34 31.01
N HIS A 728 0.11 14.09 30.17
CA HIS A 728 0.79 15.31 30.57
C HIS A 728 -0.16 16.48 30.45
N LEU A 729 -0.31 17.25 31.52
CA LEU A 729 -1.19 18.41 31.58
C LEU A 729 -0.41 19.63 32.06
N SER A 730 -0.56 20.75 31.35
CA SER A 730 -0.03 22.05 31.76
C SER A 730 -1.08 23.14 31.58
N ILE A 731 -0.92 24.27 32.28
CA ILE A 731 -1.86 25.40 32.26
C ILE A 731 -1.09 26.68 31.88
N PRO A 732 -0.65 26.82 30.61
CA PRO A 732 0.31 27.86 30.19
C PRO A 732 -0.34 29.24 30.03
N THR A 733 -1.14 29.67 31.00
CA THR A 733 -1.67 31.03 31.09
C THR A 733 -1.00 31.78 32.24
N PRO A 734 -0.93 33.12 32.22
CA PRO A 734 -0.41 33.88 33.34
C PRO A 734 -1.13 33.62 34.67
N GLU A 735 -2.38 33.17 34.62
CA GLU A 735 -3.14 32.75 35.81
C GLU A 735 -2.82 31.30 36.20
N GLY A 736 -2.78 30.38 35.23
CA GLY A 736 -2.51 28.96 35.44
C GLY A 736 -1.10 28.66 35.96
N GLU A 737 -0.10 29.45 35.57
CA GLU A 737 1.29 29.31 36.02
C GLU A 737 1.53 29.82 37.44
N LYS A 738 0.54 30.46 38.08
CA LYS A 738 0.66 30.82 39.49
C LYS A 738 0.64 29.56 40.34
N GLU A 739 1.61 29.44 41.23
CA GLU A 739 1.71 28.28 42.14
C GLU A 739 0.44 28.01 42.92
N GLN A 740 -0.18 29.06 43.43
CA GLN A 740 -1.46 28.93 44.12
C GLN A 740 -2.55 28.32 43.22
N THR A 741 -2.62 28.73 41.96
CA THR A 741 -3.65 28.32 41.00
C THR A 741 -3.48 26.87 40.61
N TYR A 742 -2.29 26.46 40.13
CA TYR A 742 -2.09 25.04 39.78
C TYR A 742 -2.14 24.13 41.02
N THR A 743 -1.77 24.63 42.22
CA THR A 743 -1.89 23.83 43.45
C THR A 743 -3.36 23.55 43.78
N HIS A 744 -4.24 24.55 43.66
CA HIS A 744 -5.69 24.35 43.82
C HIS A 744 -6.26 23.41 42.75
N PHE A 745 -5.74 23.50 41.53
CA PHE A 745 -6.12 22.63 40.42
C PHE A 745 -5.80 21.15 40.72
N TYR A 746 -4.55 20.83 41.06
CA TYR A 746 -4.18 19.44 41.34
C TYR A 746 -4.76 18.91 42.66
N ALA A 747 -5.03 19.77 43.64
CA ALA A 747 -5.77 19.39 44.85
C ALA A 747 -7.21 18.95 44.52
N GLY A 748 -7.88 19.65 43.58
CA GLY A 748 -9.19 19.26 43.08
C GLY A 748 -9.18 17.90 42.37
N ILE A 749 -8.14 17.61 41.60
CA ILE A 749 -7.96 16.28 40.96
C ILE A 749 -7.80 15.19 42.02
N LEU A 750 -6.90 15.36 43.00
CA LEU A 750 -6.67 14.36 44.06
C LEU A 750 -7.93 14.07 44.86
N LYS A 751 -8.69 15.12 45.22
CA LYS A 751 -9.96 15.02 45.94
C LYS A 751 -11.00 14.15 45.24
N HIS A 752 -11.00 14.13 43.91
CA HIS A 752 -11.94 13.34 43.10
C HIS A 752 -11.30 12.11 42.46
N LEU A 753 -10.03 11.80 42.77
CA LEU A 753 -9.23 10.85 42.01
C LEU A 753 -9.85 9.44 42.01
N CYS A 754 -10.39 8.99 43.15
CA CYS A 754 -11.09 7.71 43.25
C CYS A 754 -12.27 7.62 42.26
N ALA A 755 -13.08 8.67 42.14
CA ALA A 755 -14.16 8.71 41.15
C ALA A 755 -13.64 8.83 39.72
N ILE A 756 -12.58 9.61 39.50
CA ILE A 756 -11.93 9.79 38.18
C ILE A 756 -11.41 8.45 37.63
N THR A 757 -10.92 7.54 38.49
CA THR A 757 -10.42 6.22 38.04
C THR A 757 -11.46 5.41 37.27
N ALA A 758 -12.76 5.63 37.51
CA ALA A 758 -13.80 4.97 36.73
C ALA A 758 -13.72 5.32 35.24
N PHE A 759 -13.20 6.49 34.88
CA PHE A 759 -13.01 6.96 33.50
C PHE A 759 -11.63 6.64 32.94
N THR A 760 -10.58 6.76 33.76
CA THR A 760 -9.19 6.55 33.32
C THR A 760 -8.77 5.08 33.31
N TYR A 761 -9.42 4.24 34.12
CA TYR A 761 -9.34 2.78 34.17
C TYR A 761 -10.71 2.15 33.92
N GLY A 762 -11.35 2.54 32.81
CA GLY A 762 -12.73 2.18 32.50
C GLY A 762 -12.99 0.73 32.09
N ASN A 763 -12.08 -0.20 32.36
CA ASN A 763 -12.20 -1.62 32.01
C ASN A 763 -11.68 -2.51 33.15
N PRO A 764 -12.23 -3.70 33.40
CA PRO A 764 -11.69 -4.61 34.42
C PRO A 764 -10.20 -4.94 34.22
N ALA A 765 -9.74 -5.07 32.97
CA ALA A 765 -8.34 -5.35 32.66
C ALA A 765 -7.37 -4.20 33.03
N SER A 766 -7.88 -2.98 33.23
CA SER A 766 -7.09 -1.83 33.70
C SER A 766 -6.51 -2.07 35.09
N TYR A 767 -7.26 -2.74 35.96
CA TYR A 767 -6.87 -2.99 37.34
C TYR A 767 -5.82 -4.09 37.45
N ASP A 768 -5.74 -5.01 36.48
CA ASP A 768 -4.65 -5.98 36.37
C ASP A 768 -3.29 -5.29 36.12
N ARG A 769 -3.29 -4.16 35.41
CA ARG A 769 -2.11 -3.30 35.26
C ARG A 769 -1.81 -2.59 36.57
N MET A 770 -2.82 -1.92 37.15
CA MET A 770 -2.64 -1.12 38.37
C MET A 770 -2.10 -1.93 39.56
N LEU A 771 -2.60 -3.15 39.75
CA LEU A 771 -2.25 -4.01 40.89
C LEU A 771 -1.00 -4.87 40.65
N ALA A 772 -0.41 -4.83 39.45
CA ALA A 772 0.78 -5.62 39.16
C ALA A 772 1.96 -5.16 40.03
N VAL A 773 2.48 -6.08 40.86
CA VAL A 773 3.66 -5.83 41.70
C VAL A 773 4.86 -5.46 40.83
N GLY A 774 5.50 -4.32 41.13
CA GLY A 774 6.61 -3.79 40.32
C GLY A 774 6.19 -3.42 38.89
N GLY A 775 4.89 -3.20 38.65
CA GLY A 775 4.29 -3.00 37.34
C GLY A 775 4.50 -1.64 36.69
N TRP A 776 5.17 -0.71 37.37
CA TRP A 776 5.41 0.69 36.96
C TRP A 776 4.15 1.44 36.47
N ALA A 777 2.98 0.99 36.93
CA ALA A 777 1.66 1.42 36.47
C ALA A 777 1.19 2.77 37.05
N GLY A 778 2.05 3.46 37.80
CA GLY A 778 1.71 4.59 38.65
C GLY A 778 1.48 4.14 40.09
N SER A 779 0.55 4.79 40.80
CA SER A 779 0.26 4.48 42.21
C SER A 779 -1.00 3.65 42.41
N THR A 780 -1.06 2.92 43.52
CA THR A 780 -2.30 2.38 44.11
C THR A 780 -2.89 3.32 45.18
N TRP A 781 -2.23 4.45 45.46
CA TRP A 781 -2.61 5.40 46.49
C TRP A 781 -2.97 6.77 45.90
N VAL A 782 -3.88 7.49 46.54
CA VAL A 782 -4.21 8.87 46.22
C VAL A 782 -3.11 9.77 46.75
N THR A 783 -2.16 10.13 45.90
CA THR A 783 -1.04 11.01 46.27
C THR A 783 -0.33 11.58 45.04
N TRP A 784 0.56 12.55 45.30
CA TRP A 784 1.43 13.17 44.32
C TRP A 784 2.88 13.20 44.79
N GLY A 785 3.81 13.39 43.86
CA GLY A 785 5.23 13.55 44.16
C GLY A 785 6.00 14.26 43.06
N THR A 786 7.01 15.04 43.44
CA THR A 786 7.90 15.73 42.50
C THR A 786 8.85 14.73 41.87
N GLN A 787 8.78 14.62 40.54
CA GLN A 787 9.55 13.66 39.73
C GLN A 787 9.34 12.17 40.10
N ASN A 788 8.44 11.87 41.03
CA ASN A 788 8.18 10.51 41.49
C ASN A 788 7.24 9.79 40.52
N ARG A 789 7.75 8.74 39.86
CA ARG A 789 6.94 7.94 38.93
C ARG A 789 5.96 7.03 39.68
N GLU A 790 6.14 6.74 40.95
CA GLU A 790 5.28 5.80 41.69
C GLU A 790 4.01 6.46 42.27
N THR A 791 3.76 7.73 41.99
CA THR A 791 2.56 8.48 42.40
C THR A 791 1.55 8.59 41.26
N ALA A 792 0.27 8.79 41.60
CA ALA A 792 -0.79 8.91 40.60
C ALA A 792 -0.65 10.20 39.79
N LEU A 793 -0.24 11.27 40.48
CA LEU A 793 0.16 12.55 39.90
C LEU A 793 1.65 12.76 40.13
N ARG A 794 2.41 12.97 39.06
CA ARG A 794 3.84 13.29 39.10
C ARG A 794 4.05 14.74 38.69
N LYS A 795 4.54 15.57 39.61
CA LYS A 795 4.90 16.96 39.28
C LYS A 795 6.20 16.96 38.49
N ILE A 796 6.18 17.52 37.28
CA ILE A 796 7.37 17.65 36.44
C ILE A 796 8.04 18.99 36.73
N ASP A 797 7.36 20.09 36.38
CA ASP A 797 7.79 21.46 36.64
C ASP A 797 6.60 22.42 36.59
N GLY A 798 6.59 23.47 37.42
CA GLY A 798 5.51 24.47 37.45
C GLY A 798 4.08 23.87 37.41
N SER A 799 3.31 24.28 36.40
CA SER A 799 1.96 23.77 36.13
C SER A 799 1.93 22.42 35.37
N HIS A 800 3.06 21.93 34.87
CA HIS A 800 3.20 20.69 34.10
C HIS A 800 3.32 19.46 35.00
N TRP A 801 2.25 18.67 35.03
CA TRP A 801 2.19 17.42 35.80
C TRP A 801 1.75 16.27 34.88
N GLU A 802 2.10 15.06 35.28
CA GLU A 802 1.79 13.81 34.59
C GLU A 802 0.78 13.01 35.44
N LEU A 803 -0.37 12.66 34.85
CA LEU A 803 -1.32 11.70 35.39
C LEU A 803 -0.97 10.31 34.86
N ARG A 804 -0.51 9.43 35.74
CA ARG A 804 -0.04 8.08 35.37
C ARG A 804 -1.13 7.02 35.42
N CYS A 805 -2.24 7.32 36.09
CA CYS A 805 -3.35 6.40 36.28
C CYS A 805 -4.38 6.42 35.14
N MET A 806 -3.90 6.31 33.89
CA MET A 806 -4.74 6.14 32.70
C MET A 806 -4.12 5.08 31.77
N ASP A 807 -4.98 4.31 31.10
CA ASP A 807 -4.55 3.35 30.09
C ASP A 807 -5.30 3.52 28.75
N GLY A 808 -4.92 2.68 27.78
CA GLY A 808 -5.42 2.76 26.42
C GLY A 808 -6.91 2.46 26.24
N LEU A 809 -7.59 1.88 27.24
CA LEU A 809 -9.02 1.53 27.18
C LEU A 809 -9.94 2.66 27.66
N ALA A 810 -9.38 3.72 28.24
CA ALA A 810 -10.14 4.88 28.68
C ALA A 810 -10.85 5.58 27.51
N ASN A 811 -12.09 6.05 27.75
CA ASN A 811 -12.71 7.03 26.86
C ASN A 811 -12.02 8.37 27.12
N VAL A 812 -11.11 8.75 26.22
CA VAL A 812 -10.25 9.92 26.38
C VAL A 812 -11.04 11.20 26.64
N TYR A 813 -12.18 11.40 25.98
CA TYR A 813 -12.97 12.62 26.17
C TYR A 813 -13.54 12.71 27.58
N LEU A 814 -14.11 11.61 28.09
CA LEU A 814 -14.66 11.57 29.45
C LEU A 814 -13.56 11.60 30.52
N ALA A 815 -12.43 10.94 30.27
CA ALA A 815 -11.28 10.97 31.16
C ALA A 815 -10.73 12.40 31.31
N LEU A 816 -10.45 13.09 30.20
CA LEU A 816 -10.01 14.48 30.23
C LEU A 816 -11.07 15.42 30.81
N ALA A 817 -12.35 15.20 30.51
CA ALA A 817 -13.46 15.96 31.07
C ALA A 817 -13.46 15.88 32.60
N ALA A 818 -13.32 14.67 33.15
CA ALA A 818 -13.30 14.43 34.59
C ALA A 818 -12.07 15.06 35.24
N VAL A 819 -10.88 14.86 34.68
CA VAL A 819 -9.60 15.38 35.20
C VAL A 819 -9.57 16.91 35.16
N ILE A 820 -9.80 17.51 33.99
CA ILE A 820 -9.76 18.97 33.83
C ILE A 820 -10.90 19.61 34.63
N GLY A 821 -12.10 19.03 34.58
CA GLY A 821 -13.25 19.54 35.31
C GLY A 821 -13.06 19.53 36.83
N ALA A 822 -12.48 18.46 37.39
CA ALA A 822 -12.12 18.38 38.80
C ALA A 822 -11.10 19.45 39.18
N GLY A 823 -10.07 19.65 38.36
CA GLY A 823 -9.07 20.67 38.64
C GLY A 823 -9.62 22.09 38.55
N VAL A 824 -10.45 22.39 37.54
CA VAL A 824 -11.12 23.70 37.43
C VAL A 824 -12.03 23.96 38.64
N GLU A 825 -12.79 22.97 39.09
CA GLU A 825 -13.61 23.11 40.30
C GLU A 825 -12.75 23.33 41.55
N GLY A 826 -11.57 22.70 41.63
CA GLY A 826 -10.57 22.93 42.67
C GLY A 826 -10.07 24.37 42.70
N VAL A 827 -9.81 24.98 41.54
CA VAL A 827 -9.44 26.41 41.42
C VAL A 827 -10.58 27.31 41.89
N ILE A 828 -11.81 27.04 41.44
CA ILE A 828 -13.00 27.83 41.80
C ILE A 828 -13.27 27.76 43.32
N SER A 829 -13.16 26.57 43.88
CA SER A 829 -13.42 26.30 45.30
C SER A 829 -12.23 26.63 46.21
N LYS A 830 -11.05 26.88 45.61
CA LYS A 830 -9.77 27.07 46.30
C LYS A 830 -9.40 25.88 47.19
N ASP A 831 -9.55 24.67 46.65
CA ASP A 831 -9.27 23.42 47.35
C ASP A 831 -7.81 23.37 47.83
N LYS A 832 -7.58 23.01 49.10
CA LYS A 832 -6.23 23.00 49.68
C LYS A 832 -5.52 21.69 49.35
N MET A 833 -4.25 21.78 48.95
CA MET A 833 -3.37 20.61 48.82
C MET A 833 -3.00 20.10 50.22
N THR A 834 -3.68 19.06 50.68
CA THR A 834 -3.42 18.43 51.99
C THR A 834 -2.37 17.34 51.91
N TRP A 835 -2.24 16.66 50.77
CA TRP A 835 -1.17 15.70 50.49
C TRP A 835 0.18 16.40 50.40
N LEU A 836 1.19 15.82 51.04
CA LEU A 836 2.57 16.31 50.98
C LEU A 836 3.33 15.64 49.84
N ASP A 837 4.43 16.28 49.42
CA ASP A 837 5.27 15.80 48.31
C ASP A 837 5.92 14.45 48.67
N CYS A 838 5.40 13.37 48.08
CA CYS A 838 5.90 12.03 48.34
C CYS A 838 7.08 11.69 47.43
N HIS A 839 8.27 11.52 48.01
CA HIS A 839 9.49 11.18 47.26
C HIS A 839 9.79 9.67 47.18
N MET A 840 8.99 8.85 47.84
CA MET A 840 9.17 7.39 47.93
C MET A 840 8.04 6.66 47.21
N ASN A 841 8.18 5.35 46.97
CA ASN A 841 7.07 4.55 46.45
C ASN A 841 5.96 4.42 47.52
N PRO A 842 4.75 4.98 47.31
CA PRO A 842 3.68 4.94 48.31
C PRO A 842 3.24 3.51 48.68
N ALA A 843 3.37 2.56 47.75
CA ALA A 843 3.02 1.17 47.99
C ALA A 843 3.99 0.46 48.95
N GLU A 844 5.25 0.91 49.03
CA GLU A 844 6.29 0.32 49.87
C GLU A 844 6.40 0.97 51.25
N LEU A 845 5.77 2.13 51.45
CA LEU A 845 5.74 2.83 52.73
C LEU A 845 5.00 2.01 53.80
N SER A 846 5.49 2.08 55.04
CA SER A 846 4.69 1.63 56.19
C SER A 846 3.50 2.58 56.41
N GLN A 847 2.51 2.17 57.20
CA GLN A 847 1.39 3.06 57.50
C GLN A 847 1.85 4.36 58.17
N ALA A 848 2.78 4.28 59.13
CA ALA A 848 3.32 5.46 59.80
C ALA A 848 4.04 6.41 58.83
N ASP A 849 4.82 5.86 57.88
CA ASP A 849 5.49 6.71 56.89
C ASP A 849 4.49 7.31 55.89
N ARG A 850 3.36 6.66 55.59
CA ARG A 850 2.28 7.26 54.77
C ARG A 850 1.59 8.41 55.48
N ASP A 851 1.35 8.27 56.79
CA ASP A 851 0.75 9.31 57.62
C ASP A 851 1.63 10.59 57.59
N ASP A 852 2.96 10.45 57.55
CA ASP A 852 3.91 11.57 57.40
C ASP A 852 3.75 12.34 56.08
N TYR A 853 3.15 11.75 55.05
CA TYR A 853 2.83 12.40 53.77
C TYR A 853 1.35 12.76 53.62
N ASN A 854 0.52 12.53 54.66
CA ASN A 854 -0.94 12.60 54.62
C ASN A 854 -1.56 11.69 53.53
N ILE A 855 -1.03 10.48 53.36
CA ILE A 855 -1.54 9.50 52.40
C ILE A 855 -2.46 8.52 53.14
N GLU A 856 -3.77 8.78 53.07
CA GLU A 856 -4.78 8.00 53.79
C GLU A 856 -5.58 7.04 52.89
N GLU A 857 -5.75 7.38 51.61
CA GLU A 857 -6.71 6.72 50.73
C GLU A 857 -6.03 5.92 49.61
N MET A 858 -6.51 4.70 49.40
CA MET A 858 -6.17 3.87 48.24
C MET A 858 -7.10 4.18 47.06
N LEU A 859 -6.56 4.04 45.84
CA LEU A 859 -7.39 4.03 44.64
C LEU A 859 -8.27 2.76 44.61
N PRO A 860 -9.46 2.83 43.98
CA PRO A 860 -10.27 1.65 43.72
C PRO A 860 -9.47 0.54 43.04
N CYS A 861 -9.56 -0.68 43.56
CA CYS A 861 -8.81 -1.83 43.09
C CYS A 861 -9.57 -2.66 42.03
N THR A 862 -10.84 -2.31 41.78
CA THR A 862 -11.67 -2.93 40.74
C THR A 862 -12.55 -1.89 40.07
N LEU A 863 -13.08 -2.22 38.88
CA LEU A 863 -14.03 -1.36 38.18
C LEU A 863 -15.30 -1.13 39.00
N ASP A 864 -15.80 -2.15 39.72
CA ASP A 864 -16.97 -2.03 40.59
C ASP A 864 -16.74 -1.01 41.71
N GLU A 865 -15.58 -1.03 42.37
CA GLU A 865 -15.22 -0.06 43.39
C GLU A 865 -15.10 1.36 42.82
N ALA A 866 -14.54 1.51 41.62
CA ALA A 866 -14.44 2.82 40.97
C ALA A 866 -15.81 3.37 40.57
N LEU A 867 -16.70 2.52 40.05
CA LEU A 867 -18.09 2.90 39.75
C LEU A 867 -18.87 3.23 41.04
N ALA A 868 -18.60 2.54 42.14
CA ALA A 868 -19.19 2.85 43.44
C ALA A 868 -18.70 4.21 43.97
N ALA A 869 -17.39 4.50 43.85
CA ALA A 869 -16.81 5.79 44.19
C ALA A 869 -17.41 6.92 43.34
N LEU A 870 -17.52 6.72 42.02
CA LEU A 870 -18.16 7.66 41.10
C LEU A 870 -19.63 7.92 41.47
N LYS A 871 -20.38 6.89 41.85
CA LYS A 871 -21.81 7.00 42.19
C LYS A 871 -22.07 7.89 43.41
N ILE A 872 -21.15 7.94 44.37
CA ILE A 872 -21.30 8.75 45.59
C ILE A 872 -20.66 10.14 45.47
N ASP A 873 -19.81 10.37 44.48
CA ASP A 873 -19.12 11.64 44.26
C ASP A 873 -20.04 12.68 43.60
N GLN A 874 -20.75 13.46 44.42
CA GLN A 874 -21.64 14.53 43.93
C GLN A 874 -20.90 15.64 43.16
N GLY A 875 -19.60 15.79 43.36
CA GLY A 875 -18.77 16.74 42.61
C GLY A 875 -18.71 16.35 41.13
N MET A 876 -18.45 15.08 40.83
CA MET A 876 -18.43 14.57 39.46
C MET A 876 -19.77 14.74 38.74
N TYR A 877 -20.90 14.58 39.43
CA TYR A 877 -22.22 14.87 38.86
C TYR A 877 -22.39 16.35 38.49
N LYS A 878 -21.88 17.26 39.33
CA LYS A 878 -21.90 18.71 39.05
C LYS A 878 -20.96 19.09 37.90
N ILE A 879 -19.82 18.40 37.80
CA ILE A 879 -18.76 18.69 36.81
C ILE A 879 -19.14 18.18 35.42
N LEU A 880 -19.49 16.89 35.32
CA LEU A 880 -19.76 16.23 34.03
C LEU A 880 -21.24 16.31 33.62
N GLY A 881 -22.13 16.56 34.58
CA GLY A 881 -23.57 16.49 34.39
C GLY A 881 -24.14 15.12 34.73
N GLU A 882 -25.29 15.11 35.41
CA GLU A 882 -25.96 13.90 35.89
C GLU A 882 -26.22 12.88 34.77
N ALA A 883 -26.67 13.35 33.60
CA ALA A 883 -26.98 12.47 32.48
C ALA A 883 -25.75 11.70 31.98
N VAL A 884 -24.58 12.33 31.93
CA VAL A 884 -23.32 11.69 31.51
C VAL A 884 -22.91 10.63 32.52
N VAL A 885 -22.89 10.98 33.81
CA VAL A 885 -22.44 10.08 34.88
C VAL A 885 -23.38 8.86 35.01
N VAL A 886 -24.69 9.07 35.03
CA VAL A 886 -25.68 7.98 35.11
C VAL A 886 -25.57 7.06 33.90
N THR A 887 -25.42 7.62 32.70
CA THR A 887 -25.28 6.82 31.47
C THR A 887 -23.97 6.05 31.47
N TYR A 888 -22.86 6.66 31.88
CA TYR A 888 -21.56 6.01 31.97
C TYR A 888 -21.58 4.82 32.92
N ILE A 889 -22.12 5.00 34.14
CA ILE A 889 -22.23 3.93 35.13
C ILE A 889 -23.05 2.76 34.57
N ALA A 890 -24.21 3.04 33.98
CA ALA A 890 -25.07 2.01 33.41
C ALA A 890 -24.38 1.26 32.25
N MET A 891 -23.66 1.99 31.39
CA MET A 891 -22.90 1.40 30.27
C MET A 891 -21.77 0.50 30.75
N LYS A 892 -21.00 0.95 31.74
CA LYS A 892 -19.91 0.15 32.31
C LYS A 892 -20.41 -1.06 33.09
N GLN A 893 -21.57 -0.98 33.74
CA GLN A 893 -22.21 -2.14 34.35
C GLN A 893 -22.60 -3.21 33.32
N GLY A 894 -23.25 -2.83 32.22
CA GLY A 894 -23.57 -3.80 31.17
C GLY A 894 -22.35 -4.35 30.43
N GLU A 895 -21.31 -3.53 30.24
CA GLU A 895 -20.01 -4.00 29.72
C GLU A 895 -19.35 -5.00 30.67
N LEU A 896 -19.41 -4.76 31.98
CA LEU A 896 -18.89 -5.65 33.01
C LEU A 896 -19.66 -6.97 33.06
N GLU A 897 -21.00 -6.96 32.99
CA GLU A 897 -21.82 -8.17 32.91
C GLU A 897 -21.43 -9.04 31.70
N LEU A 898 -21.23 -8.42 30.54
CA LEU A 898 -20.75 -9.10 29.34
C LEU A 898 -19.38 -9.74 29.57
N MET A 899 -18.42 -9.00 30.14
CA MET A 899 -17.07 -9.50 30.38
C MET A 899 -17.02 -10.63 31.42
N ASN A 900 -17.82 -10.52 32.48
CA ASN A 900 -17.93 -11.54 33.53
C ASN A 900 -18.55 -12.85 33.00
N SER A 901 -19.30 -12.81 31.89
CA SER A 901 -19.80 -14.01 31.23
C SER A 901 -18.71 -14.79 30.46
N MET A 902 -17.56 -14.17 30.18
CA MET A 902 -16.44 -14.77 29.47
C MET A 902 -15.43 -15.39 30.44
N LYS A 903 -14.81 -16.51 30.05
CA LYS A 903 -13.63 -17.05 30.75
C LYS A 903 -12.45 -16.08 30.60
N ASP A 904 -11.52 -16.08 31.57
CA ASP A 904 -10.43 -15.08 31.60
C ASP A 904 -9.54 -15.06 30.35
N GLU A 905 -9.15 -16.22 29.82
CA GLU A 905 -8.37 -16.30 28.58
C GLU A 905 -9.15 -15.79 27.37
N GLN A 906 -10.43 -16.14 27.27
CA GLN A 906 -11.31 -15.66 26.21
C GLN A 906 -11.49 -14.14 26.30
N ARG A 907 -11.71 -13.61 27.51
CA ARG A 907 -11.84 -12.17 27.76
C ARG A 907 -10.58 -11.42 27.36
N ARG A 908 -9.41 -11.91 27.75
CA ARG A 908 -8.10 -11.34 27.38
C ARG A 908 -7.91 -11.31 25.87
N ASN A 909 -8.11 -12.44 25.18
CA ASN A 909 -7.98 -12.50 23.73
C ASN A 909 -8.99 -11.59 23.02
N TRP A 910 -10.24 -11.54 23.51
CA TRP A 910 -11.28 -10.66 22.97
C TRP A 910 -10.93 -9.17 23.12
N LEU A 911 -10.33 -8.80 24.25
CA LEU A 911 -9.83 -7.44 24.46
C LEU A 911 -8.62 -7.12 23.56
N ILE A 912 -7.66 -8.05 23.40
CA ILE A 912 -6.51 -7.88 22.49
C ILE A 912 -6.97 -7.71 21.03
N GLU A 913 -7.98 -8.47 20.60
CA GLU A 913 -8.54 -8.37 19.25
C GLU A 913 -9.26 -7.04 19.01
N ARG A 914 -9.79 -6.42 20.07
CA ARG A 914 -10.65 -5.26 19.95
C ARG A 914 -9.89 -3.95 20.13
N TYR A 915 -9.03 -3.88 21.14
CA TYR A 915 -8.28 -2.69 21.54
C TYR A 915 -6.79 -2.79 21.28
#